data_AF-A0A316LXP6-F1
#
_entry.id   AF-A0A316LXP6-F1
#
_cell.length_a   1.000
_cell.length_b   1.000
_cell.length_c   1.000
_cell.angle_alpha   90.00
_cell.angle_beta   90.00
_cell.angle_gamma   90.00
#
_symmetry.space_group_name_H-M   'P 1'
#
loop_
_entity.id
_entity.type
_entity.pdbx_description
1 polymer ?
#
loop_
_entity_poly.entity_id
_entity_poly.type
_entity_poly.pdbx_seq_one_letter_code
_entity_poly.pdbx_strand_id
1 'polypeptide(L)'
;MKFLQYLGRSFADTLLLLLGVTGVTFSLMSAYTVPADETQCFLYCLLFSALFSFLFHIRAHGRPICIAVLLLFALCLFLYRERLYNAVLAFLSVLTDTVRENTNLNLYVDAGTSSRIVLLHRLDEFFCFLPALLACVFGLFWVRLRSFLLCLLIAVPLMGLCVVLIDAAPETAPVLLFAIFCVVCVCTGYLRRSQSQRQALATLVLLPLAAGFVLLVSVLFPSEDYVRSPFGDRLFSFFEQLVTLRYDPEISMDPGSESSGPEVSGPHTAAPMQQPLPLTGVDSPRFTGRNVLSLTTEDFTGPLLLRGYSLIDYTGSAWEPADDVQSNFPPNTIQTYTGSALRYLPDSVLHTMTVRPMYAADRKSIVYTPYFYAGVEASDPTFSGDSALYAMTSRSALYTFYTPGAGYIDNPPHIIASMSPYDDEALDRYRSVDGVVAALLLDYFADGIAALDALPSESARIEALAELVRECAAYNANVGAYPQDVDFVRYFLTESGEGRCVHFATTATLLYRSLGYPARFVSGYSAVVEKTTTLVPDYAAHAWTEIWIDGLGWIPVDVTPAEYRGAGFGDVSQTESAQTSAGAESGASSAASSSTSVESDTSTAASNASSAASAQTSGESVGSESEAVVPQPSSEGTGAWKLVLTGVGALAALLLFFRLRRALAARRRRKAFSQPDTDRAAICAWQYICSLAVYGLTVDAAVYALVQKAAFSRSALTAEEAAHVVDYALTNAARIDAS
;
A
#
# COMPACT_ATOMS: atom_id res chain seq x y z
N MET A 1 22.01 -0.62 -48.35
CA MET A 1 22.42 -1.77 -47.48
C MET A 1 22.86 -1.38 -46.07
N LYS A 2 23.83 -0.48 -45.84
CA LYS A 2 24.31 -0.13 -44.48
C LYS A 2 23.23 0.46 -43.55
N PHE A 3 22.25 1.20 -44.09
CA PHE A 3 21.13 1.76 -43.33
C PHE A 3 20.12 0.68 -42.88
N LEU A 4 19.71 -0.21 -43.78
CA LEU A 4 18.86 -1.38 -43.47
C LEU A 4 19.50 -2.31 -42.43
N GLN A 5 20.81 -2.54 -42.51
CA GLN A 5 21.55 -3.34 -41.53
C GLN A 5 21.61 -2.66 -40.15
N TYR A 6 21.66 -1.33 -40.11
CA TYR A 6 21.61 -0.58 -38.86
C TYR A 6 20.21 -0.62 -38.24
N LEU A 7 19.16 -0.47 -39.06
CA LEU A 7 17.77 -0.53 -38.63
C LEU A 7 17.42 -1.90 -38.05
N GLY A 8 17.82 -2.99 -38.71
CA GLY A 8 17.60 -4.36 -38.21
C GLY A 8 18.31 -4.64 -36.89
N ARG A 9 19.49 -4.06 -36.68
CA ARG A 9 20.22 -4.17 -35.40
C ARG A 9 19.54 -3.39 -34.28
N SER A 10 19.14 -2.15 -34.55
CA SER A 10 18.42 -1.33 -33.58
C SER A 10 17.11 -2.00 -33.17
N PHE A 11 16.38 -2.58 -34.13
CA PHE A 11 15.13 -3.28 -33.87
C PHE A 11 15.33 -4.53 -32.99
N ALA A 12 16.33 -5.36 -33.30
CA ALA A 12 16.64 -6.55 -32.51
C ALA A 12 17.06 -6.20 -31.07
N ASP A 13 17.87 -5.15 -30.88
CA ASP A 13 18.26 -4.66 -29.55
C ASP A 13 17.05 -4.09 -28.78
N THR A 14 16.13 -3.37 -29.44
CA THR A 14 14.89 -2.85 -28.83
C THR A 14 13.97 -3.97 -28.36
N LEU A 15 13.78 -5.01 -29.18
CA LEU A 15 12.91 -6.14 -28.83
C LEU A 15 13.43 -6.89 -27.61
N LEU A 16 14.74 -7.12 -27.55
CA LEU A 16 15.36 -7.77 -26.40
C LEU A 16 15.28 -6.90 -25.13
N LEU A 17 15.48 -5.58 -25.25
CA LEU A 17 15.30 -4.65 -24.13
C LEU A 17 13.86 -4.65 -23.63
N LEU A 18 12.89 -4.65 -24.54
CA LEU A 18 11.47 -4.71 -24.21
C LEU A 18 11.18 -5.95 -23.37
N LEU A 19 11.56 -7.14 -23.84
CA LEU A 19 11.38 -8.41 -23.12
C LEU A 19 11.97 -8.39 -21.71
N GLY A 20 13.19 -7.86 -21.56
CA GLY A 20 13.86 -7.80 -20.26
C GLY A 20 13.20 -6.79 -19.31
N VAL A 21 12.81 -5.62 -19.80
CA VAL A 21 12.16 -4.58 -18.99
C VAL A 21 10.76 -5.03 -18.59
N THR A 22 9.93 -5.49 -19.55
CA THR A 22 8.56 -5.96 -19.26
C THR A 22 8.57 -7.18 -18.36
N GLY A 23 9.50 -8.12 -18.59
CA GLY A 23 9.64 -9.31 -17.76
C GLY A 23 9.91 -8.92 -16.30
N VAL A 24 10.87 -8.05 -16.05
CA VAL A 24 11.18 -7.60 -14.67
C VAL A 24 10.06 -6.80 -14.04
N THR A 25 9.48 -5.83 -14.75
CA THR A 25 8.48 -4.93 -14.16
C THR A 25 7.17 -5.65 -13.85
N PHE A 26 6.66 -6.47 -14.77
CA PHE A 26 5.40 -7.20 -14.56
C PHE A 26 5.56 -8.39 -13.60
N SER A 27 6.74 -9.02 -13.52
CA SER A 27 6.98 -10.02 -12.47
C SER A 27 6.99 -9.40 -11.07
N LEU A 28 7.52 -8.18 -10.92
CA LEU A 28 7.42 -7.45 -9.64
C LEU A 28 5.97 -7.05 -9.35
N MET A 29 5.27 -6.51 -10.36
CA MET A 29 3.88 -6.09 -10.19
C MET A 29 2.96 -7.26 -9.81
N SER A 30 3.14 -8.43 -10.44
CA SER A 30 2.37 -9.64 -10.12
C SER A 30 2.80 -10.31 -8.81
N ALA A 31 4.10 -10.48 -8.54
CA ALA A 31 4.58 -11.13 -7.32
C ALA A 31 4.16 -10.39 -6.03
N TYR A 32 4.07 -9.07 -6.09
CA TYR A 32 3.65 -8.22 -4.96
C TYR A 32 2.21 -7.71 -5.10
N THR A 33 1.44 -8.24 -6.06
CA THR A 33 0.03 -7.87 -6.30
C THR A 33 -0.21 -6.35 -6.30
N VAL A 34 0.69 -5.60 -6.94
CA VAL A 34 0.67 -4.14 -6.84
C VAL A 34 -0.47 -3.58 -7.71
N PRO A 35 -1.41 -2.80 -7.14
CA PRO A 35 -2.53 -2.22 -7.89
C PRO A 35 -2.08 -0.98 -8.68
N ALA A 36 -1.27 -1.17 -9.72
CA ALA A 36 -0.84 -0.11 -10.64
C ALA A 36 -1.47 -0.30 -12.03
N ASP A 37 -1.58 0.78 -12.82
CA ASP A 37 -2.11 0.70 -14.19
C ASP A 37 -1.17 -0.08 -15.12
N GLU A 38 -1.58 -1.31 -15.44
CA GLU A 38 -0.83 -2.23 -16.30
C GLU A 38 -0.63 -1.68 -17.71
N THR A 39 -1.64 -1.00 -18.26
CA THR A 39 -1.61 -0.48 -19.63
C THR A 39 -0.62 0.65 -19.75
N GLN A 40 -0.63 1.55 -18.77
CA GLN A 40 0.31 2.64 -18.67
C GLN A 40 1.74 2.11 -18.50
N CYS A 41 1.95 1.17 -17.57
CA CYS A 41 3.25 0.53 -17.35
C CYS A 41 3.83 -0.10 -18.63
N PHE A 42 3.00 -0.83 -19.39
CA PHE A 42 3.43 -1.43 -20.67
C PHE A 42 3.82 -0.40 -21.71
N LEU A 43 3.04 0.69 -21.86
CA LEU A 43 3.37 1.78 -22.78
C LEU A 43 4.71 2.44 -22.44
N TYR A 44 5.01 2.62 -21.14
CA TYR A 44 6.31 3.12 -20.69
C TYR A 44 7.45 2.13 -20.97
N CYS A 45 7.23 0.83 -20.78
CA CYS A 45 8.20 -0.20 -21.16
C CYS A 45 8.55 -0.13 -22.65
N LEU A 46 7.53 0.01 -23.52
CA LEU A 46 7.69 0.15 -24.96
C LEU A 46 8.45 1.43 -25.33
N LEU A 47 7.99 2.58 -24.81
CA LEU A 47 8.54 3.89 -25.12
C LEU A 47 10.01 4.01 -24.70
N PHE A 48 10.35 3.66 -23.47
CA PHE A 48 11.71 3.81 -22.97
C PHE A 48 12.67 2.77 -23.56
N SER A 49 12.23 1.54 -23.80
CA SER A 49 13.06 0.52 -24.48
C SER A 49 13.43 0.97 -25.89
N ALA A 50 12.49 1.55 -26.65
CA ALA A 50 12.76 2.11 -27.96
C ALA A 50 13.68 3.33 -27.91
N LEU A 51 13.41 4.27 -26.99
CA LEU A 51 14.16 5.51 -26.81
C LEU A 51 15.64 5.22 -26.48
N PHE A 52 15.91 4.44 -25.42
CA PHE A 52 17.28 4.18 -24.98
C PHE A 52 18.04 3.28 -25.94
N SER A 53 17.39 2.30 -26.57
CA SER A 53 17.99 1.49 -27.65
C SER A 53 18.51 2.38 -28.79
N PHE A 54 17.67 3.31 -29.27
CA PHE A 54 18.03 4.23 -30.34
C PHE A 54 19.16 5.19 -29.93
N LEU A 55 19.05 5.78 -28.73
CA LEU A 55 20.06 6.71 -28.20
C LEU A 55 21.45 6.10 -28.08
N PHE A 56 21.56 4.84 -27.63
CA PHE A 56 22.85 4.18 -27.43
C PHE A 56 23.47 3.63 -28.72
N HIS A 57 22.71 3.55 -29.82
CA HIS A 57 23.23 3.22 -31.16
C HIS A 57 23.90 4.41 -31.88
N ILE A 58 23.72 5.64 -31.39
CA ILE A 58 24.32 6.84 -31.99
C ILE A 58 25.87 6.72 -32.01
N ARG A 59 26.47 6.94 -33.19
CA ARG A 59 27.92 6.77 -33.46
C ARG A 59 28.82 7.69 -32.62
N ALA A 60 30.14 7.46 -32.68
CA ALA A 60 31.19 8.15 -31.92
C ALA A 60 31.14 9.70 -31.92
N HIS A 61 30.59 10.34 -32.96
CA HIS A 61 30.38 11.79 -33.01
C HIS A 61 29.18 12.29 -32.19
N GLY A 62 28.23 11.41 -31.85
CA GLY A 62 27.08 11.70 -30.98
C GLY A 62 27.27 11.27 -29.51
N ARG A 63 28.48 10.88 -29.10
CA ARG A 63 28.86 10.78 -27.67
C ARG A 63 28.40 11.97 -26.81
N PRO A 64 28.55 13.25 -27.23
CA PRO A 64 28.04 14.36 -26.44
C PRO A 64 26.52 14.39 -26.36
N ILE A 65 25.79 13.91 -27.37
CA ILE A 65 24.33 13.82 -27.37
C ILE A 65 23.89 12.75 -26.37
N CYS A 66 24.50 11.57 -26.39
CA CYS A 66 24.20 10.53 -25.39
C CYS A 66 24.48 11.03 -23.96
N ILE A 67 25.63 11.71 -23.74
CA ILE A 67 25.97 12.28 -22.43
C ILE A 67 24.96 13.36 -22.05
N ALA A 68 24.56 14.23 -22.97
CA ALA A 68 23.56 15.27 -22.71
C ALA A 68 22.20 14.67 -22.34
N VAL A 69 21.75 13.63 -23.04
CA VAL A 69 20.48 12.96 -22.73
C VAL A 69 20.55 12.22 -21.41
N LEU A 70 21.68 11.58 -21.08
CA LEU A 70 21.88 10.97 -19.75
C LEU A 70 21.92 12.02 -18.63
N LEU A 71 22.56 13.17 -18.86
CA LEU A 71 22.56 14.28 -17.91
C LEU A 71 21.17 14.88 -17.75
N LEU A 72 20.39 14.97 -18.83
CA LEU A 72 19.00 15.42 -18.78
C LEU A 72 18.11 14.42 -18.04
N PHE A 73 18.30 13.12 -18.28
CA PHE A 73 17.61 12.07 -17.54
C PHE A 73 17.97 12.11 -16.05
N ALA A 74 19.26 12.27 -15.70
CA ALA A 74 19.71 12.44 -14.33
C ALA A 74 19.16 13.74 -13.69
N LEU A 75 19.06 14.83 -14.46
CA LEU A 75 18.44 16.06 -14.02
C LEU A 75 16.93 15.85 -13.76
N CYS A 76 16.22 15.12 -14.63
CA CYS A 76 14.83 14.75 -14.40
C CYS A 76 14.68 13.95 -13.10
N LEU A 77 15.50 12.92 -12.88
CA LEU A 77 15.50 12.16 -11.62
C LEU A 77 15.74 13.07 -10.40
N PHE A 78 16.65 14.05 -10.52
CA PHE A 78 16.93 15.00 -9.45
C PHE A 78 15.78 16.00 -9.19
N LEU A 79 15.12 16.47 -10.25
CA LEU A 79 13.97 17.38 -10.17
C LEU A 79 12.73 16.69 -9.59
N TYR A 80 12.53 15.42 -9.93
CA TYR A 80 11.43 14.59 -9.43
C TYR A 80 11.80 13.77 -8.18
N ARG A 81 12.91 14.10 -7.50
CA ARG A 81 13.43 13.29 -6.37
C ARG A 81 12.41 13.06 -5.24
N GLU A 82 11.60 14.08 -4.92
CA GLU A 82 10.60 13.98 -3.85
C GLU A 82 9.48 13.02 -4.25
N ARG A 83 9.03 13.09 -5.50
CA ARG A 83 8.04 12.16 -6.04
C ARG A 83 8.59 10.74 -6.13
N LEU A 84 9.82 10.59 -6.62
CA LEU A 84 10.50 9.30 -6.67
C LEU A 84 10.67 8.70 -5.27
N TYR A 85 11.05 9.51 -4.28
CA TYR A 85 11.17 9.08 -2.89
C TYR A 85 9.83 8.57 -2.35
N ASN A 86 8.75 9.33 -2.54
CA ASN A 86 7.40 8.94 -2.11
C ASN A 86 6.87 7.72 -2.86
N ALA A 87 7.20 7.57 -4.15
CA ALA A 87 6.86 6.43 -4.98
C ALA A 87 7.60 5.16 -4.54
N VAL A 88 8.89 5.29 -4.20
CA VAL A 88 9.70 4.20 -3.62
C VAL A 88 9.17 3.82 -2.25
N LEU A 89 8.82 4.77 -1.39
CA LEU A 89 8.22 4.47 -0.09
C LEU A 89 6.86 3.76 -0.22
N ALA A 90 6.02 4.16 -1.18
CA ALA A 90 4.76 3.48 -1.46
C ALA A 90 4.97 2.03 -1.93
N PHE A 91 5.95 1.78 -2.81
CA PHE A 91 6.29 0.42 -3.20
C PHE A 91 6.91 -0.37 -2.03
N LEU A 92 7.78 0.25 -1.24
CA LEU A 92 8.39 -0.37 -0.07
C LEU A 92 7.36 -0.70 1.01
N SER A 93 6.34 0.13 1.22
CA SER A 93 5.28 -0.17 2.19
C SER A 93 4.49 -1.40 1.77
N VAL A 94 4.10 -1.50 0.49
CA VAL A 94 3.46 -2.69 -0.07
C VAL A 94 4.38 -3.91 0.06
N LEU A 95 5.66 -3.76 -0.34
CA LEU A 95 6.66 -4.82 -0.22
C LEU A 95 6.82 -5.32 1.23
N THR A 96 6.94 -4.41 2.19
CA THR A 96 7.13 -4.78 3.60
C THR A 96 5.87 -5.35 4.22
N ASP A 97 4.69 -4.84 3.84
CA ASP A 97 3.41 -5.42 4.25
C ASP A 97 3.32 -6.87 3.74
N THR A 98 3.61 -7.12 2.46
CA THR A 98 3.60 -8.48 1.89
C THR A 98 4.67 -9.40 2.49
N VAL A 99 5.88 -8.89 2.78
CA VAL A 99 6.93 -9.70 3.44
C VAL A 99 6.56 -10.02 4.87
N ARG A 100 5.99 -9.06 5.62
CA ARG A 100 5.52 -9.25 6.99
C ARG A 100 4.37 -10.27 7.07
N GLU A 101 3.53 -10.33 6.05
CA GLU A 101 2.42 -11.27 5.97
C GLU A 101 2.90 -12.70 5.66
N ASN A 102 3.98 -12.85 4.89
CA ASN A 102 4.49 -14.16 4.43
C ASN A 102 5.70 -14.67 5.22
N THR A 103 6.26 -13.87 6.12
CA THR A 103 7.43 -14.24 6.93
C THR A 103 7.28 -13.69 8.35
N ASN A 104 8.01 -14.27 9.32
CA ASN A 104 8.05 -13.75 10.71
C ASN A 104 8.82 -12.41 10.84
N LEU A 105 9.16 -11.74 9.73
CA LEU A 105 9.92 -10.50 9.73
C LEU A 105 8.97 -9.32 9.95
N ASN A 106 9.09 -8.66 11.10
CA ASN A 106 8.32 -7.46 11.42
C ASN A 106 8.95 -6.20 10.81
N LEU A 107 9.13 -6.20 9.48
CA LEU A 107 9.57 -5.04 8.71
C LEU A 107 8.34 -4.20 8.38
N TYR A 108 8.32 -2.93 8.80
CA TYR A 108 7.23 -2.01 8.51
C TYR A 108 7.82 -0.69 8.01
N VAL A 109 7.43 -0.31 6.80
CA VAL A 109 7.76 0.99 6.22
C VAL A 109 6.45 1.73 5.99
N ASP A 110 6.23 2.81 6.75
CA ASP A 110 5.08 3.68 6.53
C ASP A 110 5.34 4.57 5.30
N ALA A 111 4.44 4.50 4.32
CA ALA A 111 4.46 5.39 3.15
C ALA A 111 4.03 6.83 3.48
N GLY A 112 3.55 7.09 4.71
CA GLY A 112 3.06 8.40 5.15
C GLY A 112 1.83 8.84 4.35
N THR A 113 0.99 7.88 3.95
CA THR A 113 -0.22 8.13 3.17
C THR A 113 -1.47 7.68 3.92
N SER A 114 -2.33 8.63 4.27
CA SER A 114 -3.63 8.39 4.90
C SER A 114 -4.73 8.01 3.90
N SER A 115 -4.49 8.14 2.58
CA SER A 115 -5.50 7.96 1.52
C SER A 115 -5.01 7.02 0.41
N ARG A 116 -5.87 6.06 0.01
CA ARG A 116 -5.62 5.09 -1.08
C ARG A 116 -5.38 5.77 -2.43
N ILE A 117 -6.06 6.87 -2.74
CA ILE A 117 -5.86 7.61 -4.00
C ILE A 117 -4.41 8.10 -4.11
N VAL A 118 -3.86 8.57 -2.99
CA VAL A 118 -2.47 9.03 -2.92
C VAL A 118 -1.50 7.86 -3.04
N LEU A 119 -1.81 6.71 -2.43
CA LEU A 119 -0.98 5.50 -2.56
C LEU A 119 -0.96 4.97 -4.00
N LEU A 120 -2.12 4.81 -4.64
CA LEU A 120 -2.24 4.35 -6.03
C LEU A 120 -1.48 5.27 -6.99
N HIS A 121 -1.66 6.59 -6.86
CA HIS A 121 -0.93 7.54 -7.69
C HIS A 121 0.59 7.44 -7.49
N ARG A 122 1.07 7.18 -6.26
CA ARG A 122 2.50 6.98 -5.98
C ARG A 122 3.03 5.66 -6.53
N LEU A 123 2.23 4.60 -6.51
CA LEU A 123 2.56 3.30 -7.12
C LEU A 123 2.61 3.42 -8.65
N ASP A 124 1.64 4.10 -9.27
CA ASP A 124 1.66 4.40 -10.69
C ASP A 124 2.92 5.20 -11.06
N GLU A 125 3.28 6.22 -10.27
CA GLU A 125 4.53 6.96 -10.44
C GLU A 125 5.75 6.01 -10.38
N PHE A 126 5.81 5.09 -9.41
CA PHE A 126 6.89 4.11 -9.29
C PHE A 126 7.00 3.23 -10.55
N PHE A 127 5.89 2.66 -11.01
CA PHE A 127 5.83 1.81 -12.20
C PHE A 127 5.94 2.58 -13.53
N CYS A 128 5.94 3.91 -13.50
CA CYS A 128 6.37 4.74 -14.64
C CYS A 128 7.89 4.97 -14.63
N PHE A 129 8.49 5.19 -13.46
CA PHE A 129 9.93 5.45 -13.34
C PHE A 129 10.79 4.18 -13.48
N LEU A 130 10.31 3.05 -12.97
CA LEU A 130 11.05 1.78 -12.98
C LEU A 130 11.38 1.30 -14.41
N PRO A 131 10.44 1.24 -15.38
CA PRO A 131 10.76 0.90 -16.77
C PRO A 131 11.78 1.86 -17.40
N ALA A 132 11.71 3.15 -17.09
CA ALA A 132 12.64 4.16 -17.61
C ALA A 132 14.08 3.89 -17.12
N LEU A 133 14.23 3.60 -15.83
CA LEU A 133 15.50 3.29 -15.20
C LEU A 133 16.09 1.98 -15.76
N LEU A 134 15.28 0.92 -15.80
CA LEU A 134 15.70 -0.40 -16.32
C LEU A 134 16.08 -0.33 -17.80
N ALA A 135 15.29 0.34 -18.64
CA ALA A 135 15.60 0.51 -20.06
C ALA A 135 16.90 1.31 -20.28
N CYS A 136 17.16 2.34 -19.45
CA CYS A 136 18.40 3.10 -19.49
C CYS A 136 19.61 2.22 -19.13
N VAL A 137 19.52 1.48 -18.03
CA VAL A 137 20.60 0.63 -17.52
C VAL A 137 20.87 -0.56 -18.43
N PHE A 138 19.83 -1.31 -18.81
CA PHE A 138 19.95 -2.43 -19.75
C PHE A 138 20.42 -1.93 -21.11
N GLY A 139 19.92 -0.79 -21.59
CA GLY A 139 20.39 -0.18 -22.83
C GLY A 139 21.88 0.17 -22.78
N LEU A 140 22.36 0.76 -21.69
CA LEU A 140 23.77 1.08 -21.50
C LEU A 140 24.62 -0.19 -21.51
N PHE A 141 24.20 -1.22 -20.77
CA PHE A 141 24.98 -2.45 -20.60
C PHE A 141 24.99 -3.32 -21.86
N TRP A 142 23.81 -3.52 -22.43
CA TRP A 142 23.62 -4.32 -23.64
C TRP A 142 24.12 -3.58 -24.87
N VAL A 143 23.58 -2.39 -25.16
CA VAL A 143 23.85 -1.68 -26.42
C VAL A 143 25.27 -1.12 -26.44
N ARG A 144 25.64 -0.38 -25.38
CA ARG A 144 26.87 0.42 -25.35
C ARG A 144 28.09 -0.33 -24.83
N LEU A 145 27.98 -0.96 -23.65
CA LEU A 145 29.08 -1.70 -23.01
C LEU A 145 29.25 -3.12 -23.56
N ARG A 146 28.24 -3.62 -24.29
CA ARG A 146 28.24 -4.95 -24.92
C ARG A 146 28.51 -6.08 -23.92
N SER A 147 27.97 -5.94 -22.71
CA SER A 147 28.12 -6.91 -21.63
C SER A 147 26.77 -7.46 -21.24
N PHE A 148 26.52 -8.72 -21.58
CA PHE A 148 25.30 -9.42 -21.16
C PHE A 148 25.33 -9.78 -19.67
N LEU A 149 26.53 -10.01 -19.11
CA LEU A 149 26.72 -10.31 -17.68
C LEU A 149 26.23 -9.16 -16.79
N LEU A 150 26.47 -7.91 -17.20
CA LEU A 150 26.00 -6.75 -16.43
C LEU A 150 24.48 -6.62 -16.45
N CYS A 151 23.81 -7.00 -17.56
CA CYS A 151 22.35 -7.06 -17.61
C CYS A 151 21.82 -8.12 -16.65
N LEU A 152 22.38 -9.34 -16.68
CA LEU A 152 21.97 -10.43 -15.80
C LEU A 152 22.25 -10.13 -14.31
N LEU A 153 23.36 -9.44 -14.01
CA LEU A 153 23.73 -9.06 -12.64
C LEU A 153 22.67 -8.16 -11.98
N ILE A 154 21.90 -7.39 -12.74
CA ILE A 154 20.81 -6.56 -12.23
C ILE A 154 19.46 -7.29 -12.34
N ALA A 155 19.20 -7.93 -13.48
CA ALA A 155 17.91 -8.51 -13.76
C ALA A 155 17.62 -9.76 -12.90
N VAL A 156 18.63 -10.60 -12.64
CA VAL A 156 18.46 -11.83 -11.85
C VAL A 156 18.17 -11.54 -10.37
N PRO A 157 18.87 -10.62 -9.66
CA PRO A 157 18.51 -10.30 -8.28
C PRO A 157 17.14 -9.66 -8.14
N LEU A 158 16.74 -8.77 -9.06
CA LEU A 158 15.40 -8.19 -9.06
C LEU A 158 14.32 -9.26 -9.25
N MET A 159 14.60 -10.27 -10.09
CA MET A 159 13.69 -11.40 -10.25
C MET A 159 13.74 -12.38 -9.07
N GLY A 160 14.91 -12.50 -8.42
CA GLY A 160 15.07 -13.24 -7.17
C GLY A 160 14.25 -12.64 -6.04
N LEU A 161 14.07 -11.31 -6.02
CA LEU A 161 13.19 -10.62 -5.09
C LEU A 161 11.78 -11.24 -5.13
N CYS A 162 11.23 -11.47 -6.33
CA CYS A 162 9.90 -12.06 -6.54
C CYS A 162 9.74 -13.48 -5.98
N VAL A 163 10.82 -14.29 -5.93
CA VAL A 163 10.75 -15.74 -5.62
C VAL A 163 11.27 -16.07 -4.22
N VAL A 164 12.18 -15.25 -3.69
CA VAL A 164 12.88 -15.51 -2.42
C VAL A 164 12.13 -14.90 -1.23
N LEU A 165 11.46 -13.75 -1.42
CA LEU A 165 10.83 -13.02 -0.32
C LEU A 165 9.37 -13.42 -0.06
N ILE A 166 8.69 -14.06 -1.01
CA ILE A 166 7.26 -14.43 -0.90
C ILE A 166 7.04 -15.81 -1.51
N ASP A 167 6.10 -16.59 -0.96
CA ASP A 167 5.64 -17.87 -1.50
C ASP A 167 4.53 -17.73 -2.56
N ALA A 168 4.50 -16.59 -3.26
CA ALA A 168 3.56 -16.27 -4.33
C ALA A 168 4.33 -16.26 -5.65
N ALA A 169 4.06 -17.25 -6.50
CA ALA A 169 4.70 -17.31 -7.81
C ALA A 169 4.20 -16.14 -8.67
N PRO A 170 5.08 -15.32 -9.27
CA PRO A 170 4.67 -14.30 -10.23
C PRO A 170 3.91 -14.93 -11.40
N GLU A 171 3.11 -14.12 -12.08
CA GLU A 171 2.35 -14.58 -13.24
C GLU A 171 3.26 -15.25 -14.27
N THR A 172 2.72 -16.31 -14.89
CA THR A 172 3.48 -17.13 -15.83
C THR A 172 3.97 -16.30 -17.03
N ALA A 173 3.15 -15.42 -17.59
CA ALA A 173 3.52 -14.65 -18.78
C ALA A 173 4.77 -13.75 -18.58
N PRO A 174 4.86 -12.88 -17.56
CA PRO A 174 6.07 -12.10 -17.25
C PRO A 174 7.32 -12.96 -17.03
N VAL A 175 7.19 -14.09 -16.32
CA VAL A 175 8.30 -15.03 -16.07
C VAL A 175 8.81 -15.63 -17.38
N LEU A 176 7.91 -16.01 -18.28
CA LEU A 176 8.28 -16.55 -19.59
C LEU A 176 8.99 -15.49 -20.45
N LEU A 177 8.53 -14.23 -20.44
CA LEU A 177 9.21 -13.13 -21.12
C LEU A 177 10.63 -12.93 -20.59
N PHE A 178 10.80 -12.98 -19.27
CA PHE A 178 12.11 -12.89 -18.62
C PHE A 178 13.02 -14.09 -18.95
N ALA A 179 12.47 -15.30 -18.98
CA ALA A 179 13.21 -16.51 -19.36
C ALA A 179 13.71 -16.44 -20.81
N ILE A 180 12.84 -16.01 -21.74
CA ILE A 180 13.21 -15.77 -23.14
C ILE A 180 14.32 -14.72 -23.22
N PHE A 181 14.19 -13.60 -22.48
CA PHE A 181 15.23 -12.58 -22.39
C PHE A 181 16.57 -13.19 -21.95
N CYS A 182 16.60 -13.98 -20.87
CA CYS A 182 17.84 -14.57 -20.36
C CYS A 182 18.51 -15.50 -21.37
N VAL A 183 17.75 -16.42 -21.99
CA VAL A 183 18.27 -17.36 -22.99
C VAL A 183 18.83 -16.62 -24.19
N VAL A 184 18.06 -15.70 -24.77
CA VAL A 184 18.48 -14.94 -25.95
C VAL A 184 19.67 -14.04 -25.62
N CYS A 185 19.69 -13.43 -24.44
CA CYS A 185 20.78 -12.56 -23.96
C CYS A 185 22.10 -13.33 -23.81
N VAL A 186 22.08 -14.55 -23.24
CA VAL A 186 23.27 -15.41 -23.11
C VAL A 186 23.74 -15.92 -24.47
N CYS A 187 22.85 -16.52 -25.26
CA CYS A 187 23.18 -17.12 -26.55
C CYS A 187 23.76 -16.08 -27.54
N THR A 188 23.20 -14.86 -27.55
CA THR A 188 23.65 -13.80 -28.46
C THR A 188 24.76 -12.93 -27.87
N GLY A 189 24.94 -12.95 -26.53
CA GLY A 189 25.95 -12.17 -25.81
C GLY A 189 27.39 -12.52 -26.21
N TYR A 190 27.69 -13.80 -26.43
CA TYR A 190 29.02 -14.24 -26.88
C TYR A 190 29.34 -13.82 -28.34
N LEU A 191 28.33 -13.86 -29.21
CA LEU A 191 28.44 -13.45 -30.62
C LEU A 191 28.64 -11.94 -30.78
N ARG A 192 28.20 -11.14 -29.81
CA ARG A 192 28.28 -9.67 -29.83
C ARG A 192 29.71 -9.13 -29.78
N ARG A 193 30.63 -9.82 -29.10
CA ARG A 193 32.04 -9.38 -28.97
C ARG A 193 32.81 -9.51 -30.28
N SER A 194 32.48 -10.48 -31.13
CA SER A 194 33.21 -10.77 -32.36
C SER A 194 32.54 -10.25 -33.63
N GLN A 195 31.20 -10.41 -33.78
CA GLN A 195 30.50 -10.14 -35.05
C GLN A 195 29.09 -9.58 -34.84
N SER A 196 29.01 -8.27 -34.59
CA SER A 196 27.75 -7.58 -34.26
C SER A 196 26.64 -7.64 -35.31
N GLN A 197 26.94 -8.00 -36.56
CA GLN A 197 25.93 -8.15 -37.61
C GLN A 197 25.29 -9.54 -37.62
N ARG A 198 26.07 -10.60 -37.38
CA ARG A 198 25.55 -11.96 -37.22
C ARG A 198 24.73 -12.09 -35.94
N GLN A 199 25.06 -11.30 -34.92
CA GLN A 199 24.30 -11.21 -33.68
C GLN A 199 22.85 -10.76 -33.91
N ALA A 200 22.60 -9.65 -34.62
CA ALA A 200 21.22 -9.15 -34.80
C ALA A 200 20.32 -10.18 -35.52
N LEU A 201 20.89 -10.89 -36.49
CA LEU A 201 20.21 -11.95 -37.22
C LEU A 201 20.00 -13.19 -36.33
N ALA A 202 21.00 -13.55 -35.53
CA ALA A 202 20.87 -14.59 -34.52
C ALA A 202 19.79 -14.26 -33.50
N THR A 203 19.72 -13.02 -32.97
CA THR A 203 18.67 -12.58 -32.05
C THR A 203 17.29 -12.73 -32.67
N LEU A 204 17.08 -12.27 -33.91
CA LEU A 204 15.77 -12.39 -34.58
C LEU A 204 15.35 -13.84 -34.87
N VAL A 205 16.30 -14.76 -35.05
CA VAL A 205 16.03 -16.20 -35.26
C VAL A 205 15.84 -16.94 -33.93
N LEU A 206 16.65 -16.63 -32.91
CA LEU A 206 16.60 -17.26 -31.59
C LEU A 206 15.36 -16.85 -30.80
N LEU A 207 14.79 -15.67 -31.04
CA LEU A 207 13.63 -15.19 -30.29
C LEU A 207 12.38 -16.07 -30.45
N PRO A 208 11.92 -16.41 -31.68
CA PRO A 208 10.80 -17.34 -31.85
C PRO A 208 11.15 -18.78 -31.43
N LEU A 209 12.41 -19.21 -31.57
CA LEU A 209 12.85 -20.53 -31.11
C LEU A 209 12.84 -20.64 -29.58
N ALA A 210 13.33 -19.62 -28.89
CA ALA A 210 13.29 -19.55 -27.43
C ALA A 210 11.86 -19.45 -26.93
N ALA A 211 11.01 -18.64 -27.57
CA ALA A 211 9.58 -18.58 -27.25
C ALA A 211 8.88 -19.93 -27.42
N GLY A 212 9.12 -20.62 -28.54
CA GLY A 212 8.55 -21.95 -28.79
C GLY A 212 9.07 -23.01 -27.81
N PHE A 213 10.35 -22.98 -27.46
CA PHE A 213 10.93 -23.88 -26.46
C PHE A 213 10.36 -23.63 -25.07
N VAL A 214 10.31 -22.38 -24.64
CA VAL A 214 9.77 -21.99 -23.34
C VAL A 214 8.29 -22.35 -23.23
N LEU A 215 7.50 -22.10 -24.29
CA LEU A 215 6.09 -22.51 -24.35
C LEU A 215 5.92 -24.03 -24.32
N LEU A 216 6.76 -24.77 -25.05
CA LEU A 216 6.78 -26.23 -25.01
C LEU A 216 7.08 -26.75 -23.59
N VAL A 217 8.06 -26.16 -22.90
CA VAL A 217 8.37 -26.51 -21.51
C VAL A 217 7.18 -26.21 -20.59
N SER A 218 6.52 -25.07 -20.73
CA SER A 218 5.33 -24.72 -19.93
C SER A 218 4.15 -25.66 -20.16
N VAL A 219 3.98 -26.20 -21.37
CA VAL A 219 2.93 -27.18 -21.67
C VAL A 219 3.30 -28.58 -21.18
N LEU A 220 4.57 -28.96 -21.29
CA LEU A 220 5.06 -30.27 -20.83
C LEU A 220 5.16 -30.35 -19.29
N PHE A 221 5.34 -29.22 -18.62
CA PHE A 221 5.46 -29.10 -17.17
C PHE A 221 4.52 -27.98 -16.68
N PRO A 222 3.22 -28.29 -16.50
CA PRO A 222 2.26 -27.32 -15.97
C PRO A 222 2.68 -26.83 -14.59
N SER A 223 2.48 -25.54 -14.32
CA SER A 223 2.83 -24.93 -13.03
C SER A 223 2.03 -25.49 -11.85
N GLU A 224 0.83 -26.03 -12.10
CA GLU A 224 -0.06 -26.59 -11.07
C GLU A 224 0.50 -27.88 -10.43
N ASP A 225 1.35 -28.61 -11.15
CA ASP A 225 1.99 -29.85 -10.68
C ASP A 225 3.42 -29.62 -10.14
N TYR A 226 3.87 -28.35 -10.06
CA TYR A 226 5.23 -28.04 -9.64
C TYR A 226 5.40 -28.17 -8.12
N VAL A 227 6.14 -29.20 -7.70
CA VAL A 227 6.61 -29.34 -6.31
C VAL A 227 8.02 -28.75 -6.20
N ARG A 228 8.21 -27.78 -5.30
CA ARG A 228 9.50 -27.12 -5.04
C ARG A 228 10.57 -28.16 -4.74
N SER A 229 11.73 -28.05 -5.41
CA SER A 229 12.81 -29.00 -5.17
C SER A 229 13.40 -28.83 -3.74
N PRO A 230 13.93 -29.90 -3.11
CA PRO A 230 14.60 -29.81 -1.81
C PRO A 230 15.81 -28.85 -1.76
N PHE A 231 16.36 -28.49 -2.93
CA PHE A 231 17.37 -27.45 -3.03
C PHE A 231 16.77 -26.05 -2.92
N GLY A 232 15.59 -25.82 -3.50
CA GLY A 232 14.81 -24.60 -3.34
C GLY A 232 14.45 -24.35 -1.87
N ASP A 233 14.01 -25.41 -1.16
CA ASP A 233 13.69 -25.33 0.27
C ASP A 233 14.93 -24.95 1.11
N ARG A 234 16.10 -25.53 0.81
CA ARG A 234 17.37 -25.18 1.47
C ARG A 234 17.83 -23.76 1.19
N LEU A 235 17.56 -23.25 0.00
CA LEU A 235 17.95 -21.89 -0.41
C LEU A 235 17.02 -20.86 0.25
N PHE A 236 15.72 -21.16 0.33
CA PHE A 236 14.74 -20.39 1.09
C PHE A 236 15.10 -20.34 2.59
N SER A 237 15.35 -21.50 3.22
CA SER A 237 15.74 -21.56 4.64
C SER A 237 17.07 -20.83 4.92
N PHE A 238 18.02 -20.87 3.98
CA PHE A 238 19.27 -20.12 4.09
C PHE A 238 19.05 -18.60 4.06
N PHE A 239 18.16 -18.11 3.19
CA PHE A 239 17.82 -16.69 3.14
C PHE A 239 17.06 -16.22 4.39
N GLU A 240 16.10 -17.01 4.86
CA GLU A 240 15.40 -16.77 6.13
C GLU A 240 16.43 -16.61 7.27
N GLN A 241 17.36 -17.55 7.38
CA GLN A 241 18.41 -17.56 8.41
C GLN A 241 19.41 -16.38 8.28
N LEU A 242 19.72 -15.95 7.05
CA LEU A 242 20.67 -14.86 6.77
C LEU A 242 20.05 -13.47 7.01
N VAL A 243 18.74 -13.33 6.82
CA VAL A 243 17.99 -12.12 7.14
C VAL A 243 17.76 -12.01 8.65
N THR A 244 17.48 -13.12 9.35
CA THR A 244 17.41 -13.14 10.83
C THR A 244 18.75 -12.80 11.49
N LEU A 245 19.88 -13.13 10.85
CA LEU A 245 21.23 -12.82 11.37
C LEU A 245 21.62 -11.33 11.30
N ARG A 246 20.83 -10.47 10.65
CA ARG A 246 21.14 -9.03 10.49
C ARG A 246 20.26 -8.09 11.32
N TYR A 247 19.26 -8.61 12.02
CA TYR A 247 18.42 -7.83 12.91
C TYR A 247 18.39 -8.51 14.28
N ASP A 248 19.50 -8.39 14.98
CA ASP A 248 19.57 -8.58 16.42
C ASP A 248 19.37 -7.18 17.03
N PRO A 249 18.28 -6.90 17.76
CA PRO A 249 18.11 -5.63 18.46
C PRO A 249 18.94 -5.64 19.76
N GLU A 250 20.19 -6.09 19.70
CA GLU A 250 21.13 -5.94 20.80
C GLU A 250 22.02 -4.72 20.54
N ILE A 251 21.58 -3.56 21.04
CA ILE A 251 22.53 -2.54 21.48
C ILE A 251 22.45 -2.42 23.01
N SER A 252 23.57 -2.82 23.59
CA SER A 252 24.09 -2.59 24.94
C SER A 252 23.41 -3.30 26.11
N MET A 253 23.85 -4.53 26.36
CA MET A 253 24.23 -4.89 27.72
C MET A 253 25.57 -5.61 27.73
N ASP A 254 26.46 -5.08 28.55
CA ASP A 254 27.87 -5.42 28.74
C ASP A 254 28.07 -6.93 29.02
N PRO A 255 28.97 -7.66 28.33
CA PRO A 255 29.17 -9.09 28.56
C PRO A 255 30.08 -9.25 29.79
N GLY A 256 29.47 -9.22 30.97
CA GLY A 256 30.25 -9.21 32.20
C GLY A 256 29.47 -9.41 33.49
N SER A 257 28.46 -10.27 33.52
CA SER A 257 28.06 -10.89 34.79
C SER A 257 27.26 -12.15 34.54
N GLU A 258 27.90 -13.29 34.82
CA GLU A 258 27.18 -14.52 35.14
C GLU A 258 26.21 -14.22 36.29
N SER A 259 24.91 -14.25 36.02
CA SER A 259 23.92 -14.46 37.06
C SER A 259 22.91 -15.46 36.54
N SER A 260 23.05 -16.68 37.04
CA SER A 260 22.07 -17.76 37.06
C SER A 260 20.63 -17.22 37.18
N GLY A 261 19.91 -17.20 36.06
CA GLY A 261 18.45 -17.12 36.03
C GLY A 261 17.86 -18.54 36.14
N PRO A 262 16.78 -18.75 36.89
CA PRO A 262 16.31 -20.09 37.20
C PRO A 262 15.70 -20.74 35.95
N GLU A 263 16.03 -22.01 35.73
CA GLU A 263 15.18 -22.94 34.99
C GLU A 263 13.78 -22.91 35.64
N VAL A 264 12.86 -22.15 35.07
CA VAL A 264 11.44 -22.28 35.39
C VAL A 264 10.90 -23.45 34.57
N SER A 265 11.20 -24.65 35.05
CA SER A 265 10.26 -25.76 34.95
C SER A 265 9.07 -25.42 35.85
N GLY A 266 8.12 -24.65 35.33
CA GLY A 266 6.85 -24.28 35.95
C GLY A 266 5.68 -24.68 35.04
N PRO A 267 4.49 -24.95 35.60
CA PRO A 267 3.41 -25.62 34.90
C PRO A 267 2.99 -24.78 33.70
N HIS A 268 2.61 -25.43 32.59
CA HIS A 268 1.88 -24.80 31.50
C HIS A 268 0.89 -23.79 32.07
N THR A 269 1.16 -22.50 31.89
CA THR A 269 0.26 -21.42 32.30
C THR A 269 -0.95 -21.53 31.40
N ALA A 270 -1.91 -22.36 31.82
CA ALA A 270 -3.23 -22.43 31.23
C ALA A 270 -3.72 -21.00 31.03
N ALA A 271 -4.06 -20.66 29.78
CA ALA A 271 -4.80 -19.44 29.53
C ALA A 271 -6.02 -19.39 30.48
N PRO A 272 -6.45 -18.22 30.97
CA PRO A 272 -7.73 -18.13 31.66
C PRO A 272 -8.79 -18.69 30.71
N MET A 273 -9.29 -19.89 31.03
CA MET A 273 -10.36 -20.52 30.29
C MET A 273 -11.54 -19.55 30.30
N GLN A 274 -11.99 -19.18 29.11
CA GLN A 274 -13.33 -18.62 28.97
C GLN A 274 -14.28 -19.61 29.63
N GLN A 275 -15.15 -19.12 30.51
CA GLN A 275 -16.15 -19.99 31.11
C GLN A 275 -17.33 -20.10 30.14
N PRO A 276 -17.96 -21.27 30.05
CA PRO A 276 -19.25 -21.40 29.40
C PRO A 276 -20.21 -20.31 29.90
N LEU A 277 -20.98 -19.72 29.00
CA LEU A 277 -22.03 -18.78 29.31
C LEU A 277 -23.36 -19.55 29.44
N PRO A 278 -23.81 -19.90 30.65
CA PRO A 278 -25.12 -20.52 30.84
C PRO A 278 -26.23 -19.52 30.47
N LEU A 279 -27.21 -20.00 29.70
CA LEU A 279 -28.35 -19.21 29.24
C LEU A 279 -29.63 -19.56 30.01
N THR A 280 -29.82 -20.84 30.34
CA THR A 280 -31.00 -21.33 31.06
C THR A 280 -30.74 -21.46 32.57
N GLY A 281 -31.76 -21.25 33.39
CA GLY A 281 -31.67 -21.39 34.84
C GLY A 281 -30.79 -20.34 35.54
N VAL A 282 -30.51 -19.23 34.86
CA VAL A 282 -29.73 -18.10 35.38
C VAL A 282 -30.55 -16.83 35.29
N ASP A 283 -30.64 -16.10 36.40
CA ASP A 283 -31.29 -14.79 36.44
C ASP A 283 -30.46 -13.73 35.70
N SER A 284 -31.13 -12.65 35.29
CA SER A 284 -30.46 -11.50 34.70
C SER A 284 -29.28 -10.98 35.57
N PRO A 285 -28.09 -10.72 34.99
CA PRO A 285 -26.94 -10.23 35.74
C PRO A 285 -27.25 -8.95 36.52
N ARG A 286 -26.78 -8.90 37.77
CA ARG A 286 -26.89 -7.69 38.62
C ARG A 286 -25.71 -6.78 38.37
N PHE A 287 -25.99 -5.59 37.86
CA PHE A 287 -24.99 -4.55 37.64
C PHE A 287 -24.81 -3.66 38.88
N THR A 288 -23.59 -3.19 39.09
CA THR A 288 -23.21 -2.33 40.21
C THR A 288 -23.29 -0.84 39.87
N GLY A 289 -23.38 -0.49 38.58
CA GLY A 289 -23.37 0.89 38.10
C GLY A 289 -21.96 1.51 38.05
N ARG A 290 -20.91 0.71 38.26
CA ARG A 290 -19.52 1.19 38.26
C ARG A 290 -18.99 1.29 36.84
N ASN A 291 -18.16 2.31 36.60
CA ASN A 291 -17.42 2.45 35.36
C ASN A 291 -16.32 1.38 35.26
N VAL A 292 -16.33 0.62 34.18
CA VAL A 292 -15.41 -0.49 33.92
C VAL A 292 -14.36 -0.15 32.88
N LEU A 293 -14.69 0.72 31.92
CA LEU A 293 -13.77 1.23 30.90
C LEU A 293 -13.82 2.76 30.82
N SER A 294 -12.72 3.33 30.33
CA SER A 294 -12.58 4.72 29.92
C SER A 294 -12.06 4.73 28.49
N LEU A 295 -12.77 5.42 27.61
CA LEU A 295 -12.43 5.57 26.19
C LEU A 295 -12.04 7.03 25.96
N THR A 296 -10.93 7.27 25.27
CA THR A 296 -10.49 8.64 24.96
C THR A 296 -10.14 8.74 23.48
N THR A 297 -10.76 9.69 22.78
CA THR A 297 -10.56 9.96 21.34
C THR A 297 -10.76 11.45 21.05
N GLU A 298 -10.15 11.94 19.97
CA GLU A 298 -10.30 13.32 19.48
C GLU A 298 -11.03 13.41 18.13
N ASP A 299 -11.15 12.29 17.42
CA ASP A 299 -11.59 12.23 16.02
C ASP A 299 -12.90 11.46 15.81
N PHE A 300 -13.29 10.58 16.73
CA PHE A 300 -14.50 9.75 16.62
C PHE A 300 -15.70 10.26 17.45
N THR A 301 -16.91 10.12 16.92
CA THR A 301 -18.16 10.35 17.66
C THR A 301 -19.24 9.42 17.13
N GLY A 302 -19.98 8.78 18.03
CA GLY A 302 -21.09 7.90 17.66
C GLY A 302 -21.11 6.58 18.44
N PRO A 303 -22.04 5.69 18.11
CA PRO A 303 -22.14 4.38 18.74
C PRO A 303 -20.92 3.52 18.38
N LEU A 304 -20.42 2.77 19.36
CA LEU A 304 -19.27 1.89 19.23
C LEU A 304 -19.51 0.59 20.02
N LEU A 305 -19.26 -0.54 19.35
CA LEU A 305 -19.16 -1.84 19.99
C LEU A 305 -17.70 -2.11 20.37
N LEU A 306 -17.49 -2.46 21.63
CA LEU A 306 -16.22 -2.88 22.18
C LEU A 306 -16.23 -4.38 22.36
N ARG A 307 -15.56 -5.09 21.45
CA ARG A 307 -15.46 -6.54 21.44
C ARG A 307 -14.69 -7.03 22.65
N GLY A 308 -15.27 -7.94 23.42
CA GLY A 308 -14.59 -8.64 24.52
C GLY A 308 -14.15 -10.04 24.09
N TYR A 309 -15.11 -10.96 24.04
CA TYR A 309 -14.89 -12.35 23.67
C TYR A 309 -16.03 -12.90 22.81
N SER A 310 -15.73 -13.92 22.00
CA SER A 310 -16.72 -14.67 21.24
C SER A 310 -16.83 -16.12 21.70
N LEU A 311 -18.01 -16.71 21.53
CA LEU A 311 -18.33 -18.10 21.85
C LEU A 311 -18.90 -18.80 20.61
N ILE A 312 -18.66 -20.11 20.50
CA ILE A 312 -18.78 -20.83 19.22
C ILE A 312 -19.73 -22.01 19.30
N ASP A 313 -19.66 -22.82 20.37
CA ASP A 313 -20.43 -24.05 20.46
C ASP A 313 -21.72 -23.78 21.26
N TYR A 314 -22.87 -24.07 20.65
CA TYR A 314 -24.18 -23.87 21.27
C TYR A 314 -24.77 -25.22 21.70
N THR A 315 -25.18 -25.32 22.96
CA THR A 315 -25.66 -26.59 23.56
C THR A 315 -27.17 -26.64 23.77
N GLY A 316 -27.91 -25.62 23.31
CA GLY A 316 -29.34 -25.43 23.62
C GLY A 316 -29.60 -24.72 24.95
N SER A 317 -28.64 -24.78 25.90
CA SER A 317 -28.76 -24.20 27.25
C SER A 317 -27.59 -23.29 27.64
N ALA A 318 -26.51 -23.29 26.87
CA ALA A 318 -25.32 -22.48 27.08
C ALA A 318 -24.58 -22.20 25.76
N TRP A 319 -23.73 -21.17 25.77
CA TRP A 319 -22.65 -21.00 24.79
C TRP A 319 -21.33 -21.42 25.41
N GLU A 320 -20.55 -22.22 24.70
CA GLU A 320 -19.23 -22.69 25.10
C GLU A 320 -18.15 -22.03 24.24
N PRO A 321 -16.99 -21.72 24.84
CA PRO A 321 -15.83 -21.30 24.06
C PRO A 321 -15.37 -22.46 23.20
N ALA A 322 -14.80 -22.18 22.02
CA ALA A 322 -14.10 -23.26 21.32
C ALA A 322 -12.92 -23.74 22.15
N ASP A 323 -12.69 -25.05 22.18
CA ASP A 323 -11.38 -25.60 22.46
C ASP A 323 -10.40 -24.88 21.53
N ASP A 324 -9.43 -24.12 22.07
CA ASP A 324 -8.53 -23.24 21.30
C ASP A 324 -7.89 -24.02 20.12
N VAL A 325 -8.53 -24.00 18.94
CA VAL A 325 -8.13 -24.82 17.80
C VAL A 325 -6.79 -24.36 17.24
N GLN A 326 -6.38 -23.12 17.48
CA GLN A 326 -5.13 -22.57 16.97
C GLN A 326 -4.49 -21.60 17.98
N SER A 327 -3.65 -22.13 18.86
CA SER A 327 -2.82 -21.38 19.82
C SER A 327 -1.71 -20.53 19.18
N ASN A 328 -1.64 -20.47 17.84
CA ASN A 328 -0.47 -19.99 17.10
C ASN A 328 -0.75 -18.78 16.18
N PHE A 329 -1.92 -18.13 16.26
CA PHE A 329 -2.07 -16.86 15.56
C PHE A 329 -1.26 -15.77 16.28
N PRO A 330 -0.45 -14.98 15.55
CA PRO A 330 0.13 -13.77 16.10
C PRO A 330 -1.00 -12.89 16.70
N PRO A 331 -0.74 -12.18 17.83
CA PRO A 331 -1.72 -11.42 18.63
C PRO A 331 -2.69 -10.50 17.88
N ASN A 332 -2.42 -10.23 16.61
CA ASN A 332 -3.07 -9.19 15.85
C ASN A 332 -3.75 -9.76 14.58
N THR A 333 -3.45 -10.98 14.12
CA THR A 333 -3.74 -11.37 12.73
C THR A 333 -5.24 -11.47 12.41
N ILE A 334 -6.03 -12.13 13.26
CA ILE A 334 -7.46 -12.37 12.99
C ILE A 334 -8.27 -11.06 13.06
N GLN A 335 -8.07 -10.25 14.10
CA GLN A 335 -8.89 -9.05 14.31
C GLN A 335 -8.41 -7.86 13.48
N THR A 336 -7.12 -7.80 13.13
CA THR A 336 -6.62 -6.77 12.19
C THR A 336 -6.94 -7.10 10.74
N TYR A 337 -7.26 -8.35 10.39
CA TYR A 337 -7.62 -8.74 9.03
C TYR A 337 -8.68 -7.81 8.43
N THR A 338 -9.79 -7.59 9.14
CA THR A 338 -10.85 -6.69 8.67
C THR A 338 -10.41 -5.24 8.63
N GLY A 339 -9.63 -4.78 9.62
CA GLY A 339 -9.07 -3.41 9.61
C GLY A 339 -8.13 -3.17 8.42
N SER A 340 -7.28 -4.14 8.10
CA SER A 340 -6.44 -4.18 6.91
C SER A 340 -7.28 -4.18 5.64
N ALA A 341 -8.44 -4.85 5.64
CA ALA A 341 -9.38 -4.80 4.52
C ALA A 341 -9.98 -3.43 4.29
N LEU A 342 -10.46 -2.81 5.36
CA LEU A 342 -11.04 -1.49 5.27
C LEU A 342 -10.03 -0.43 4.81
N ARG A 343 -8.74 -0.55 5.11
CA ARG A 343 -7.67 0.35 4.61
C ARG A 343 -7.70 0.54 3.09
N TYR A 344 -8.17 -0.45 2.35
CA TYR A 344 -8.25 -0.38 0.89
C TYR A 344 -9.59 0.16 0.37
N LEU A 345 -10.58 0.41 1.22
CA LEU A 345 -11.87 0.97 0.80
C LEU A 345 -11.85 2.51 0.81
N PRO A 346 -12.35 3.17 -0.25
CA PRO A 346 -12.23 4.61 -0.43
C PRO A 346 -12.99 5.43 0.61
N ASP A 347 -14.11 4.89 1.10
CA ASP A 347 -14.99 5.57 2.06
C ASP A 347 -14.70 5.20 3.51
N SER A 348 -13.64 4.43 3.76
CA SER A 348 -13.20 4.12 5.13
C SER A 348 -12.50 5.34 5.75
N VAL A 349 -12.80 5.60 7.02
CA VAL A 349 -12.18 6.69 7.79
C VAL A 349 -11.38 6.10 8.93
N LEU A 350 -10.13 6.52 9.07
CA LEU A 350 -9.23 6.08 10.15
C LEU A 350 -9.40 6.96 11.38
N HIS A 351 -9.50 6.33 12.55
CA HIS A 351 -9.63 6.97 13.86
C HIS A 351 -8.61 6.45 14.85
N THR A 352 -8.44 7.19 15.94
CA THR A 352 -7.60 6.79 17.08
C THR A 352 -8.39 6.80 18.38
N MET A 353 -8.22 5.77 19.19
CA MET A 353 -8.88 5.69 20.49
C MET A 353 -8.02 4.96 21.52
N THR A 354 -7.85 5.57 22.68
CA THR A 354 -7.27 4.92 23.85
C THR A 354 -8.37 4.22 24.65
N VAL A 355 -8.22 2.91 24.86
CA VAL A 355 -9.09 2.12 25.74
C VAL A 355 -8.34 1.82 27.02
N ARG A 356 -8.93 2.21 28.16
CA ARG A 356 -8.36 2.00 29.49
C ARG A 356 -9.36 1.29 30.41
N PRO A 357 -9.05 0.09 30.93
CA PRO A 357 -9.85 -0.51 31.97
C PRO A 357 -9.68 0.24 33.30
N MET A 358 -10.77 0.41 34.04
CA MET A 358 -10.78 1.08 35.35
C MET A 358 -10.26 0.18 36.47
N TYR A 359 -10.39 -1.14 36.30
CA TYR A 359 -9.97 -2.15 37.27
C TYR A 359 -9.04 -3.16 36.58
N ALA A 360 -7.80 -2.74 36.33
CA ALA A 360 -6.76 -3.63 35.83
C ALA A 360 -6.33 -4.60 36.95
N ALA A 361 -6.46 -5.91 36.70
CA ALA A 361 -5.90 -6.91 37.60
C ALA A 361 -4.41 -7.13 37.31
N ASP A 362 -3.61 -7.47 38.31
CA ASP A 362 -2.21 -7.93 38.15
C ASP A 362 -2.14 -9.36 37.54
N ARG A 363 -3.12 -9.73 36.72
CA ARG A 363 -3.32 -11.06 36.13
C ARG A 363 -3.84 -10.93 34.71
N LYS A 364 -3.61 -11.97 33.91
CA LYS A 364 -4.12 -12.11 32.53
C LYS A 364 -5.62 -11.82 32.47
N SER A 365 -6.00 -10.77 31.75
CA SER A 365 -7.39 -10.28 31.62
C SER A 365 -7.78 -10.13 30.14
N ILE A 366 -9.09 -10.17 29.86
CA ILE A 366 -9.64 -9.91 28.53
C ILE A 366 -9.46 -8.43 28.21
N VAL A 367 -9.01 -8.16 26.98
CA VAL A 367 -8.86 -6.81 26.44
C VAL A 367 -10.07 -6.49 25.57
N TYR A 368 -10.69 -5.33 25.81
CA TYR A 368 -11.80 -4.84 25.01
C TYR A 368 -11.29 -3.97 23.87
N THR A 369 -11.71 -4.27 22.63
CA THR A 369 -11.20 -3.62 21.42
C THR A 369 -12.31 -2.96 20.62
N PRO A 370 -12.06 -1.80 19.96
CA PRO A 370 -12.92 -1.38 18.87
C PRO A 370 -12.83 -2.37 17.71
N TYR A 371 -13.92 -2.51 16.95
CA TYR A 371 -13.87 -3.26 15.70
C TYR A 371 -12.95 -2.60 14.67
N PHE A 372 -12.45 -3.43 13.75
CA PHE A 372 -11.69 -3.00 12.57
C PHE A 372 -10.43 -2.19 12.89
N TYR A 373 -9.77 -2.50 14.03
CA TYR A 373 -8.47 -1.91 14.33
C TYR A 373 -7.40 -2.48 13.39
N ALA A 374 -6.52 -1.61 12.90
CA ALA A 374 -5.37 -1.95 12.07
C ALA A 374 -4.06 -2.01 12.88
N GLY A 375 -4.04 -1.38 14.05
CA GLY A 375 -2.88 -1.35 14.93
C GLY A 375 -3.28 -1.17 16.39
N VAL A 376 -2.44 -1.70 17.27
CA VAL A 376 -2.54 -1.52 18.72
C VAL A 376 -1.17 -1.22 19.29
N GLU A 377 -1.07 -0.14 20.04
CA GLU A 377 0.10 0.21 20.86
C GLU A 377 -0.25 -0.05 22.33
N ALA A 378 0.25 -1.15 22.88
CA ALA A 378 0.01 -1.58 24.25
C ALA A 378 1.34 -1.62 25.04
N SER A 379 1.27 -1.35 26.35
CA SER A 379 2.44 -1.36 27.23
C SER A 379 2.99 -2.75 27.53
N ASP A 380 2.21 -3.81 27.27
CA ASP A 380 2.49 -5.19 27.67
C ASP A 380 2.17 -6.19 26.55
N PRO A 381 2.79 -7.39 26.56
CA PRO A 381 2.52 -8.40 25.54
C PRO A 381 1.05 -8.81 25.56
N THR A 382 0.37 -8.52 24.46
CA THR A 382 -0.98 -9.00 24.16
C THR A 382 -0.88 -10.37 23.49
N PHE A 383 -1.76 -11.30 23.87
CA PHE A 383 -1.91 -12.61 23.22
C PHE A 383 -3.29 -12.64 22.56
N SER A 384 -3.39 -13.14 21.32
CA SER A 384 -4.68 -13.42 20.69
C SER A 384 -5.03 -14.89 20.78
N GLY A 385 -6.23 -15.18 21.26
CA GLY A 385 -7.01 -16.31 20.75
C GLY A 385 -7.96 -15.83 19.67
N ASP A 386 -8.50 -16.78 18.89
CA ASP A 386 -9.60 -16.50 17.97
C ASP A 386 -10.79 -15.82 18.70
N SER A 387 -11.08 -16.32 19.90
CA SER A 387 -12.21 -15.90 20.70
C SER A 387 -12.00 -14.55 21.40
N ALA A 388 -10.81 -14.27 21.95
CA ALA A 388 -10.53 -13.03 22.67
C ALA A 388 -9.05 -12.62 22.64
N LEU A 389 -8.81 -11.32 22.86
CA LEU A 389 -7.48 -10.80 23.17
C LEU A 389 -7.25 -10.78 24.68
N TYR A 390 -6.02 -11.08 25.08
CA TYR A 390 -5.62 -11.11 26.48
C TYR A 390 -4.38 -10.25 26.71
N ALA A 391 -4.35 -9.50 27.81
CA ALA A 391 -3.18 -8.77 28.27
C ALA A 391 -2.76 -9.24 29.65
N MET A 392 -1.45 -9.31 29.90
CA MET A 392 -0.89 -9.70 31.20
C MET A 392 -1.13 -8.64 32.28
N THR A 393 -0.99 -7.36 31.90
CA THR A 393 -1.23 -6.19 32.76
C THR A 393 -1.94 -5.13 31.94
N SER A 394 -3.26 -5.03 32.07
CA SER A 394 -4.07 -4.17 31.20
C SER A 394 -4.09 -2.71 31.71
N ARG A 395 -3.05 -1.91 31.46
CA ARG A 395 -3.00 -0.51 31.95
C ARG A 395 -3.70 0.49 31.01
N SER A 396 -3.47 0.36 29.71
CA SER A 396 -4.15 1.11 28.63
C SER A 396 -3.61 0.64 27.27
N ALA A 397 -4.41 0.73 26.22
CA ALA A 397 -3.98 0.46 24.85
C ALA A 397 -4.51 1.54 23.90
N LEU A 398 -3.65 2.04 23.01
CA LEU A 398 -4.03 2.93 21.92
C LEU A 398 -4.34 2.10 20.68
N TYR A 399 -5.55 2.25 20.15
CA TYR A 399 -6.00 1.60 18.94
C TYR A 399 -6.08 2.59 17.79
N THR A 400 -5.68 2.12 16.61
CA THR A 400 -5.92 2.78 15.33
C THR A 400 -6.91 1.93 14.55
N PHE A 401 -8.10 2.44 14.23
CA PHE A 401 -9.19 1.64 13.65
C PHE A 401 -9.99 2.35 12.56
N TYR A 402 -10.63 1.58 11.70
CA TYR A 402 -11.40 2.11 10.58
C TYR A 402 -12.91 2.08 10.86
N THR A 403 -13.61 3.16 10.51
CA THR A 403 -15.06 3.12 10.30
C THR A 403 -15.34 2.93 8.82
N PRO A 404 -16.05 1.87 8.41
CA PRO A 404 -16.35 1.63 7.01
C PRO A 404 -17.36 2.65 6.47
N GLY A 405 -17.28 2.93 5.17
CA GLY A 405 -18.31 3.67 4.44
C GLY A 405 -19.52 2.80 4.07
N ALA A 406 -20.53 3.42 3.45
CA ALA A 406 -21.71 2.70 2.99
C ALA A 406 -21.36 1.65 1.92
N GLY A 407 -21.94 0.45 2.02
CA GLY A 407 -21.77 -0.61 1.01
C GLY A 407 -20.44 -1.38 1.07
N TYR A 408 -19.67 -1.26 2.16
CA TYR A 408 -18.40 -1.99 2.32
C TYR A 408 -18.54 -3.52 2.24
N ILE A 409 -19.69 -4.05 2.66
CA ILE A 409 -20.04 -5.48 2.57
C ILE A 409 -20.27 -5.93 1.12
N ASP A 410 -20.86 -5.08 0.29
CA ASP A 410 -21.23 -5.45 -1.08
C ASP A 410 -20.05 -5.36 -2.07
N ASN A 411 -19.00 -4.62 -1.70
CA ASN A 411 -17.80 -4.44 -2.52
C ASN A 411 -16.54 -4.74 -1.71
N PRO A 412 -16.36 -5.99 -1.23
CA PRO A 412 -15.17 -6.35 -0.47
C PRO A 412 -13.92 -6.27 -1.36
N PRO A 413 -12.77 -5.85 -0.81
CA PRO A 413 -11.54 -5.79 -1.58
C PRO A 413 -11.08 -7.19 -2.02
N HIS A 414 -10.99 -7.42 -3.33
CA HIS A 414 -10.58 -8.71 -3.91
C HIS A 414 -9.20 -9.22 -3.44
N ILE A 415 -8.33 -8.33 -2.97
CA ILE A 415 -6.94 -8.63 -2.56
C ILE A 415 -6.89 -9.52 -1.31
N ILE A 416 -7.95 -9.53 -0.49
CA ILE A 416 -7.86 -10.00 0.90
C ILE A 416 -8.52 -11.37 1.12
N ALA A 417 -9.41 -11.78 0.21
CA ALA A 417 -9.97 -13.13 0.24
C ALA A 417 -8.88 -14.21 0.14
N SER A 418 -7.79 -13.97 -0.61
CA SER A 418 -6.62 -14.86 -0.69
C SER A 418 -5.72 -14.86 0.56
N MET A 419 -6.01 -14.01 1.55
CA MET A 419 -5.25 -13.82 2.79
C MET A 419 -6.04 -14.24 4.04
N SER A 420 -7.17 -14.94 3.87
CA SER A 420 -8.04 -15.35 4.98
C SER A 420 -7.28 -16.18 6.02
N PRO A 421 -7.29 -15.81 7.32
CA PRO A 421 -6.72 -16.64 8.38
C PRO A 421 -7.52 -17.92 8.65
N TYR A 422 -8.73 -18.05 8.08
CA TYR A 422 -9.55 -19.26 8.18
C TYR A 422 -9.61 -19.96 6.82
N ASP A 423 -9.40 -21.26 6.83
CA ASP A 423 -9.79 -22.14 5.74
C ASP A 423 -11.29 -22.47 5.82
N ASP A 424 -11.83 -23.04 4.73
CA ASP A 424 -13.25 -23.39 4.65
C ASP A 424 -13.65 -24.42 5.73
N GLU A 425 -12.74 -25.33 6.08
CA GLU A 425 -12.95 -26.35 7.13
C GLU A 425 -13.10 -25.71 8.52
N ALA A 426 -12.28 -24.71 8.86
CA ALA A 426 -12.45 -23.95 10.09
C ALA A 426 -13.77 -23.16 10.09
N LEU A 427 -14.16 -22.57 8.95
CA LEU A 427 -15.42 -21.82 8.82
C LEU A 427 -16.66 -22.72 8.96
N ASP A 428 -16.59 -24.00 8.58
CA ASP A 428 -17.69 -24.95 8.74
C ASP A 428 -18.10 -25.15 10.20
N ARG A 429 -17.16 -25.09 11.16
CA ARG A 429 -17.51 -25.12 12.59
C ARG A 429 -18.42 -23.95 12.97
N TYR A 430 -18.18 -22.77 12.39
CA TYR A 430 -19.00 -21.58 12.62
C TYR A 430 -20.33 -21.60 11.85
N ARG A 431 -20.58 -22.61 11.00
CA ARG A 431 -21.88 -22.87 10.36
C ARG A 431 -22.72 -23.91 11.12
N SER A 432 -22.14 -24.59 12.10
CA SER A 432 -22.79 -25.69 12.83
C SER A 432 -23.98 -25.22 13.68
N VAL A 433 -25.14 -25.86 13.47
CA VAL A 433 -26.38 -25.66 14.21
C VAL A 433 -27.14 -26.99 14.33
N ASP A 434 -27.80 -27.24 15.46
CA ASP A 434 -28.66 -28.42 15.63
C ASP A 434 -29.81 -28.40 14.63
N GLY A 435 -30.09 -29.54 13.99
CA GLY A 435 -31.07 -29.62 12.91
C GLY A 435 -32.52 -29.32 13.35
N VAL A 436 -32.88 -29.57 14.61
CA VAL A 436 -34.21 -29.25 15.15
C VAL A 436 -34.34 -27.74 15.35
N VAL A 437 -33.29 -27.10 15.90
CA VAL A 437 -33.25 -25.64 16.08
C VAL A 437 -33.21 -24.91 14.73
N ALA A 438 -32.43 -25.42 13.78
CA ALA A 438 -32.36 -24.86 12.43
C ALA A 438 -33.71 -24.91 11.73
N ALA A 439 -34.40 -26.06 11.79
CA ALA A 439 -35.73 -26.21 11.22
C ALA A 439 -36.76 -25.28 11.89
N LEU A 440 -36.70 -25.11 13.21
CA LEU A 440 -37.56 -24.17 13.94
C LEU A 440 -37.35 -22.74 13.46
N LEU A 441 -36.10 -22.29 13.32
CA LEU A 441 -35.78 -20.92 12.89
C LEU A 441 -36.22 -20.66 11.45
N LEU A 442 -35.97 -21.60 10.55
CA LEU A 442 -36.37 -21.48 9.15
C LEU A 442 -37.89 -21.48 8.98
N ASP A 443 -38.64 -22.22 9.81
CA ASP A 443 -40.10 -22.22 9.82
C ASP A 443 -40.65 -20.91 10.42
N TYR A 444 -40.12 -20.48 11.57
CA TYR A 444 -40.56 -19.26 12.25
C TYR A 444 -40.37 -18.00 11.40
N PHE A 445 -39.24 -17.90 10.68
CA PHE A 445 -38.92 -16.74 9.83
C PHE A 445 -39.23 -16.96 8.34
N ALA A 446 -40.00 -17.99 7.97
CA ALA A 446 -40.19 -18.41 6.58
C ALA A 446 -40.61 -17.26 5.64
N ASP A 447 -41.61 -16.46 6.04
CA ASP A 447 -42.12 -15.35 5.22
C ASP A 447 -41.06 -14.25 5.01
N GLY A 448 -40.29 -13.95 6.05
CA GLY A 448 -39.20 -12.97 6.00
C GLY A 448 -38.01 -13.45 5.17
N ILE A 449 -37.64 -14.73 5.32
CA ILE A 449 -36.56 -15.36 4.54
C ILE A 449 -36.94 -15.40 3.06
N ALA A 450 -38.18 -15.72 2.71
CA ALA A 450 -38.65 -15.72 1.32
C ALA A 450 -38.56 -14.33 0.66
N ALA A 451 -38.64 -13.25 1.44
CA ALA A 451 -38.49 -11.89 0.93
C ALA A 451 -37.02 -11.51 0.63
N LEU A 452 -36.03 -12.24 1.16
CA LEU A 452 -34.61 -11.93 0.98
C LEU A 452 -34.15 -12.07 -0.48
N ASP A 453 -34.75 -12.99 -1.24
CA ASP A 453 -34.42 -13.23 -2.65
C ASP A 453 -34.72 -12.01 -3.54
N ALA A 454 -35.60 -11.12 -3.10
CA ALA A 454 -35.94 -9.89 -3.81
C ALA A 454 -34.95 -8.74 -3.55
N LEU A 455 -34.04 -8.88 -2.57
CA LEU A 455 -33.11 -7.83 -2.18
C LEU A 455 -31.87 -7.81 -3.09
N PRO A 456 -31.41 -6.61 -3.52
CA PRO A 456 -30.40 -6.48 -4.56
C PRO A 456 -28.96 -6.69 -4.09
N SER A 457 -28.70 -6.69 -2.77
CA SER A 457 -27.34 -6.68 -2.22
C SER A 457 -27.17 -7.61 -1.01
N GLU A 458 -25.94 -8.01 -0.71
CA GLU A 458 -25.58 -8.86 0.44
C GLU A 458 -25.84 -8.10 1.75
N SER A 459 -25.43 -6.83 1.81
CA SER A 459 -25.65 -5.94 2.96
C SER A 459 -27.14 -5.78 3.28
N ALA A 460 -27.99 -5.64 2.26
CA ALA A 460 -29.43 -5.53 2.45
C ALA A 460 -30.03 -6.82 3.00
N ARG A 461 -29.54 -7.98 2.57
CA ARG A 461 -29.99 -9.29 3.09
C ARG A 461 -29.59 -9.48 4.55
N ILE A 462 -28.35 -9.15 4.91
CA ILE A 462 -27.88 -9.18 6.29
C ILE A 462 -28.69 -8.23 7.18
N GLU A 463 -28.89 -6.98 6.75
CA GLU A 463 -29.66 -6.02 7.55
C GLU A 463 -31.15 -6.43 7.67
N ALA A 464 -31.74 -7.00 6.62
CA ALA A 464 -33.11 -7.52 6.67
C ALA A 464 -33.24 -8.70 7.65
N LEU A 465 -32.27 -9.63 7.66
CA LEU A 465 -32.22 -10.71 8.65
C LEU A 465 -32.08 -10.16 10.08
N ALA A 466 -31.23 -9.15 10.27
CA ALA A 466 -31.09 -8.47 11.54
C ALA A 466 -32.42 -7.82 11.98
N GLU A 467 -33.18 -7.24 11.05
CA GLU A 467 -34.49 -6.65 11.33
C GLU A 467 -35.53 -7.70 11.75
N LEU A 468 -35.59 -8.85 11.06
CA LEU A 468 -36.49 -9.94 11.44
C LEU A 468 -36.26 -10.39 12.88
N VAL A 469 -35.00 -10.48 13.29
CA VAL A 469 -34.66 -10.83 14.68
C VAL A 469 -34.99 -9.68 15.64
N ARG A 470 -34.77 -8.42 15.26
CA ARG A 470 -35.16 -7.25 16.08
C ARG A 470 -36.66 -7.23 16.37
N GLU A 471 -37.48 -7.64 15.41
CA GLU A 471 -38.94 -7.59 15.51
C GLU A 471 -39.57 -8.86 16.11
N CYS A 472 -38.79 -9.93 16.33
CA CYS A 472 -39.33 -11.24 16.70
C CYS A 472 -39.93 -11.31 18.12
N ALA A 473 -39.54 -10.40 19.02
CA ALA A 473 -39.92 -10.39 20.43
C ALA A 473 -39.73 -9.00 21.08
N ALA A 474 -40.35 -8.77 22.23
CA ALA A 474 -40.16 -7.53 23.00
C ALA A 474 -38.81 -7.50 23.73
N TYR A 475 -38.15 -6.34 23.78
CA TYR A 475 -36.91 -6.19 24.54
C TYR A 475 -37.18 -5.93 26.03
N ASN A 476 -36.68 -6.79 26.91
CA ASN A 476 -36.78 -6.69 28.36
C ASN A 476 -35.43 -7.04 29.04
N ALA A 477 -34.76 -6.04 29.61
CA ALA A 477 -33.47 -6.19 30.27
C ALA A 477 -33.52 -7.01 31.59
N ASN A 478 -34.71 -7.18 32.17
CA ASN A 478 -34.96 -7.83 33.46
C ASN A 478 -35.80 -9.11 33.33
N VAL A 479 -35.61 -9.86 32.24
CA VAL A 479 -36.26 -11.16 32.05
C VAL A 479 -35.83 -12.15 33.14
N GLY A 480 -36.78 -12.95 33.63
CA GLY A 480 -36.54 -14.01 34.62
C GLY A 480 -35.81 -15.21 34.03
N ALA A 481 -35.32 -16.10 34.89
CA ALA A 481 -34.62 -17.31 34.45
C ALA A 481 -35.48 -18.22 33.56
N TYR A 482 -34.93 -18.65 32.44
CA TYR A 482 -35.57 -19.61 31.54
C TYR A 482 -35.48 -21.05 32.06
N PRO A 483 -36.43 -21.94 31.71
CA PRO A 483 -36.39 -23.35 32.07
C PRO A 483 -35.10 -24.04 31.57
N GLN A 484 -34.58 -25.02 32.31
CA GLN A 484 -33.36 -25.76 31.95
C GLN A 484 -33.61 -26.94 31.01
N ASP A 485 -34.86 -27.40 30.91
CA ASP A 485 -35.28 -28.59 30.16
C ASP A 485 -35.81 -28.27 28.75
N VAL A 486 -35.81 -26.99 28.37
CA VAL A 486 -36.23 -26.51 27.05
C VAL A 486 -35.09 -25.77 26.39
N ASP A 487 -34.95 -25.94 25.07
CA ASP A 487 -34.00 -25.16 24.27
C ASP A 487 -34.26 -23.64 24.41
N PHE A 488 -33.19 -22.89 24.65
CA PHE A 488 -33.26 -21.48 24.98
C PHE A 488 -33.87 -20.62 23.86
N VAL A 489 -33.53 -20.89 22.59
CA VAL A 489 -34.12 -20.15 21.45
C VAL A 489 -35.56 -20.55 21.22
N ARG A 490 -35.87 -21.85 21.37
CA ARG A 490 -37.26 -22.32 21.26
C ARG A 490 -38.16 -21.64 22.28
N TYR A 491 -37.75 -21.60 23.55
CA TYR A 491 -38.54 -20.97 24.60
C TYR A 491 -38.70 -19.46 24.35
N PHE A 492 -37.61 -18.79 23.94
CA PHE A 492 -37.64 -17.36 23.58
C PHE A 492 -38.71 -17.04 22.52
N LEU A 493 -38.70 -17.78 21.40
CA LEU A 493 -39.57 -17.50 20.25
C LEU A 493 -41.01 -17.98 20.42
N THR A 494 -41.25 -19.06 21.18
CA THR A 494 -42.58 -19.71 21.21
C THR A 494 -43.35 -19.52 22.51
N GLU A 495 -42.67 -19.24 23.63
CA GLU A 495 -43.30 -19.18 24.96
C GLU A 495 -43.07 -17.84 25.65
N SER A 496 -41.84 -17.31 25.64
CA SER A 496 -41.50 -16.05 26.34
C SER A 496 -42.06 -14.83 25.62
N GLY A 497 -41.75 -14.66 24.33
CA GLY A 497 -42.12 -13.46 23.56
C GLY A 497 -41.41 -12.17 24.00
N GLU A 498 -40.54 -12.24 25.00
CA GLU A 498 -39.65 -11.16 25.46
C GLU A 498 -38.26 -11.67 25.82
N GLY A 499 -37.24 -10.83 25.68
CA GLY A 499 -35.85 -11.19 26.01
C GLY A 499 -34.90 -9.99 26.04
N ARG A 500 -33.64 -10.23 26.42
CA ARG A 500 -32.55 -9.23 26.43
C ARG A 500 -31.54 -9.49 25.30
N CYS A 501 -30.53 -8.63 25.15
CA CYS A 501 -29.51 -8.70 24.09
C CYS A 501 -28.96 -10.12 23.81
N VAL A 502 -28.72 -10.93 24.85
CA VAL A 502 -28.26 -12.32 24.71
C VAL A 502 -29.25 -13.23 23.94
N HIS A 503 -30.56 -13.02 24.10
CA HIS A 503 -31.61 -13.81 23.43
C HIS A 503 -31.65 -13.51 21.94
N PHE A 504 -31.68 -12.22 21.60
CA PHE A 504 -31.63 -11.73 20.23
C PHE A 504 -30.32 -12.16 19.54
N ALA A 505 -29.16 -11.93 20.17
CA ALA A 505 -27.86 -12.31 19.62
C ALA A 505 -27.74 -13.83 19.41
N THR A 506 -28.23 -14.66 20.35
CA THR A 506 -28.22 -16.12 20.19
C THR A 506 -29.11 -16.56 19.01
N THR A 507 -30.31 -15.99 18.92
CA THR A 507 -31.27 -16.26 17.83
C THR A 507 -30.68 -15.84 16.48
N ALA A 508 -30.09 -14.65 16.39
CA ALA A 508 -29.46 -14.16 15.17
C ALA A 508 -28.28 -15.04 14.76
N THR A 509 -27.36 -15.36 15.67
CA THR A 509 -26.22 -16.24 15.36
C THR A 509 -26.69 -17.56 14.78
N LEU A 510 -27.68 -18.22 15.38
CA LEU A 510 -28.19 -19.50 14.90
C LEU A 510 -29.01 -19.38 13.60
N LEU A 511 -29.71 -18.27 13.39
CA LEU A 511 -30.42 -18.00 12.14
C LEU A 511 -29.43 -17.80 10.98
N TYR A 512 -28.38 -17.01 11.17
CA TYR A 512 -27.31 -16.84 10.17
C TYR A 512 -26.65 -18.17 9.82
N ARG A 513 -26.33 -19.00 10.84
CA ARG A 513 -25.80 -20.37 10.62
C ARG A 513 -26.73 -21.25 9.82
N SER A 514 -28.03 -21.20 10.12
CA SER A 514 -29.06 -21.98 9.41
C SER A 514 -29.21 -21.60 7.94
N LEU A 515 -28.78 -20.38 7.58
CA LEU A 515 -28.76 -19.86 6.21
C LEU A 515 -27.38 -19.99 5.54
N GLY A 516 -26.40 -20.63 6.20
CA GLY A 516 -25.08 -20.94 5.64
C GLY A 516 -23.98 -19.91 5.94
N TYR A 517 -24.29 -18.82 6.64
CA TYR A 517 -23.27 -17.84 7.07
C TYR A 517 -22.46 -18.41 8.24
N PRO A 518 -21.11 -18.39 8.18
CA PRO A 518 -20.32 -18.62 9.38
C PRO A 518 -20.59 -17.49 10.38
N ALA A 519 -21.06 -17.84 11.58
CA ALA A 519 -21.46 -16.86 12.58
C ALA A 519 -21.04 -17.29 13.99
N ARG A 520 -20.83 -16.31 14.89
CA ARG A 520 -20.52 -16.57 16.31
C ARG A 520 -21.19 -15.57 17.24
N PHE A 521 -21.37 -15.99 18.49
CA PHE A 521 -21.90 -15.15 19.55
C PHE A 521 -20.78 -14.28 20.10
N VAL A 522 -21.06 -13.01 20.40
CA VAL A 522 -20.07 -12.08 20.95
C VAL A 522 -20.61 -11.36 22.17
N SER A 523 -19.75 -11.15 23.16
CA SER A 523 -20.01 -10.38 24.36
C SER A 523 -18.94 -9.31 24.56
N GLY A 524 -19.38 -8.15 25.04
CA GLY A 524 -18.51 -7.00 25.30
C GLY A 524 -19.30 -5.82 25.83
N TYR A 525 -19.00 -4.61 25.34
CA TYR A 525 -19.66 -3.38 25.76
C TYR A 525 -20.16 -2.57 24.57
N SER A 526 -21.26 -1.85 24.75
CA SER A 526 -21.76 -0.87 23.79
C SER A 526 -21.69 0.53 24.41
N ALA A 527 -21.17 1.51 23.68
CA ALA A 527 -21.04 2.88 24.18
C ALA A 527 -21.32 3.90 23.07
N VAL A 528 -21.83 5.08 23.44
CA VAL A 528 -21.84 6.24 22.55
C VAL A 528 -20.64 7.11 22.92
N VAL A 529 -19.69 7.19 22.00
CA VAL A 529 -18.40 7.86 22.20
C VAL A 529 -18.50 9.30 21.73
N GLU A 530 -17.86 10.20 22.47
CA GLU A 530 -17.69 11.60 22.11
C GLU A 530 -16.20 11.91 21.88
N LYS A 531 -15.88 13.05 21.26
CA LYS A 531 -14.49 13.54 21.05
C LYS A 531 -13.82 14.03 22.34
N THR A 532 -14.01 13.28 23.42
CA THR A 532 -13.46 13.53 24.74
C THR A 532 -13.21 12.19 25.43
N THR A 533 -13.33 12.14 26.76
CA THR A 533 -13.29 10.89 27.51
C THR A 533 -14.71 10.40 27.81
N THR A 534 -15.05 9.21 27.33
CA THR A 534 -16.32 8.52 27.59
C THR A 534 -16.08 7.42 28.62
N LEU A 535 -16.87 7.42 29.71
CA LEU A 535 -16.84 6.36 30.73
C LEU A 535 -17.90 5.31 30.41
N VAL A 536 -17.51 4.04 30.44
CA VAL A 536 -18.39 2.91 30.13
C VAL A 536 -18.76 2.19 31.43
N PRO A 537 -20.04 2.19 31.84
CA PRO A 537 -20.51 1.50 33.02
C PRO A 537 -20.69 0.00 32.79
N ASP A 538 -20.68 -0.80 33.86
CA ASP A 538 -20.83 -2.26 33.80
C ASP A 538 -22.17 -2.72 33.19
N TYR A 539 -23.25 -1.97 33.39
CA TYR A 539 -24.56 -2.23 32.77
C TYR A 539 -24.60 -2.00 31.26
N ALA A 540 -23.56 -1.37 30.69
CA ALA A 540 -23.42 -1.25 29.24
C ALA A 540 -22.90 -2.54 28.58
N ALA A 541 -22.78 -3.63 29.36
CA ALA A 541 -22.48 -4.96 28.84
C ALA A 541 -23.51 -5.35 27.78
N HIS A 542 -23.01 -5.76 26.62
CA HIS A 542 -23.82 -6.01 25.44
C HIS A 542 -23.44 -7.32 24.76
N ALA A 543 -24.39 -7.89 24.02
CA ALA A 543 -24.19 -9.09 23.22
C ALA A 543 -24.73 -8.89 21.81
N TRP A 544 -24.02 -9.42 20.82
CA TRP A 544 -24.36 -9.32 19.41
C TRP A 544 -23.79 -10.52 18.64
N THR A 545 -24.05 -10.56 17.34
CA THR A 545 -23.57 -11.61 16.44
C THR A 545 -22.41 -11.10 15.61
N GLU A 546 -21.39 -11.91 15.38
CA GLU A 546 -20.44 -11.69 14.29
C GLU A 546 -20.74 -12.67 13.16
N ILE A 547 -20.69 -12.19 11.91
CA ILE A 547 -20.78 -13.02 10.71
C ILE A 547 -19.50 -12.90 9.88
N TRP A 548 -19.09 -13.98 9.23
CA TRP A 548 -17.94 -13.98 8.34
C TRP A 548 -18.38 -13.60 6.92
N ILE A 549 -17.72 -12.61 6.34
CA ILE A 549 -17.89 -12.21 4.93
C ILE A 549 -16.56 -12.36 4.21
N ASP A 550 -16.54 -13.10 3.11
CA ASP A 550 -15.32 -13.34 2.35
C ASP A 550 -14.68 -12.04 1.86
N GLY A 551 -13.37 -11.92 2.06
CA GLY A 551 -12.59 -10.72 1.75
C GLY A 551 -12.70 -9.57 2.77
N LEU A 552 -13.57 -9.67 3.78
CA LEU A 552 -13.66 -8.72 4.89
C LEU A 552 -13.39 -9.35 6.26
N GLY A 553 -13.84 -10.58 6.46
CA GLY A 553 -13.71 -11.32 7.71
C GLY A 553 -14.90 -11.11 8.64
N TRP A 554 -14.66 -11.05 9.95
CA TRP A 554 -15.71 -10.96 10.96
C TRP A 554 -16.34 -9.56 11.01
N ILE A 555 -17.63 -9.50 10.68
CA ILE A 555 -18.45 -8.30 10.69
C ILE A 555 -19.44 -8.35 11.88
N PRO A 556 -19.47 -7.34 12.75
CA PRO A 556 -20.47 -7.27 13.82
C PRO A 556 -21.85 -6.92 13.27
N VAL A 557 -22.85 -7.69 13.69
CA VAL A 557 -24.27 -7.49 13.44
C VAL A 557 -24.97 -7.42 14.81
N ASP A 558 -25.35 -6.21 15.18
CA ASP A 558 -26.18 -6.00 16.37
C ASP A 558 -27.65 -6.13 15.98
N VAL A 559 -28.37 -6.98 16.68
CA VAL A 559 -29.78 -7.32 16.43
C VAL A 559 -30.69 -6.84 17.56
N THR A 560 -30.19 -5.90 18.37
CA THR A 560 -30.98 -5.28 19.44
C THR A 560 -31.86 -4.18 18.85
N PRO A 561 -33.14 -4.04 19.25
CA PRO A 561 -34.01 -3.00 18.73
C PRO A 561 -33.42 -1.59 18.88
N ALA A 562 -33.63 -0.74 17.87
CA ALA A 562 -32.95 0.56 17.73
C ALA A 562 -33.14 1.50 18.92
N GLU A 563 -34.30 1.45 19.58
CA GLU A 563 -34.63 2.25 20.78
C GLU A 563 -33.67 1.99 21.95
N TYR A 564 -33.01 0.83 21.97
CA TYR A 564 -32.10 0.40 23.03
C TYR A 564 -30.63 0.39 22.56
N ARG A 565 -30.34 0.89 21.35
CA ARG A 565 -28.98 1.03 20.80
C ARG A 565 -28.42 2.39 21.19
N GLY A 566 -27.41 2.42 22.06
CA GLY A 566 -26.70 3.65 22.44
C GLY A 566 -27.35 4.48 23.56
N ALA A 567 -28.53 4.11 24.05
CA ALA A 567 -28.98 4.58 25.35
C ALA A 567 -28.19 3.80 26.43
N GLY A 568 -27.20 4.43 27.05
CA GLY A 568 -26.77 3.97 28.37
C GLY A 568 -28.04 3.82 29.22
N PHE A 569 -28.24 2.65 29.85
CA PHE A 569 -29.40 2.33 30.70
C PHE A 569 -29.55 3.32 31.87
N GLY A 570 -30.01 4.52 31.57
CA GLY A 570 -30.11 5.66 32.48
C GLY A 570 -31.51 6.23 32.62
N ASP A 571 -32.49 5.79 31.82
CA ASP A 571 -33.86 6.31 31.90
C ASP A 571 -34.93 5.22 31.91
N VAL A 572 -34.73 4.18 32.73
CA VAL A 572 -35.84 3.34 33.22
C VAL A 572 -35.85 3.42 34.75
N SER A 573 -36.23 4.59 35.24
CA SER A 573 -36.86 4.71 36.54
C SER A 573 -38.00 5.71 36.43
N GLN A 574 -39.20 5.17 36.63
CA GLN A 574 -40.49 5.85 36.71
C GLN A 574 -41.20 6.13 35.37
N THR A 575 -41.93 5.14 34.89
CA THR A 575 -43.32 5.43 34.52
C THR A 575 -44.21 4.40 35.20
N GLU A 576 -45.03 4.94 36.10
CA GLU A 576 -45.92 4.24 37.00
C GLU A 576 -46.98 3.44 36.24
N SER A 577 -47.31 2.31 36.86
CA SER A 577 -48.57 1.56 36.80
C SER A 577 -49.79 2.27 36.18
N ALA A 578 -50.46 1.52 35.31
CA ALA A 578 -51.78 1.81 34.77
C ALA A 578 -52.84 2.12 35.84
N GLN A 579 -53.63 3.19 35.62
CA GLN A 579 -55.08 3.21 35.90
C GLN A 579 -55.79 4.42 35.25
N THR A 580 -56.56 4.12 34.19
CA THR A 580 -57.93 4.58 33.86
C THR A 580 -58.47 5.96 34.32
N SER A 581 -58.97 6.68 33.31
CA SER A 581 -60.35 7.24 33.20
C SER A 581 -60.62 8.73 33.55
N ALA A 582 -61.10 9.41 32.49
CA ALA A 582 -62.15 10.44 32.45
C ALA A 582 -61.80 11.94 32.67
N GLY A 583 -62.20 12.74 31.68
CA GLY A 583 -62.99 13.96 31.95
C GLY A 583 -62.40 15.32 31.55
N ALA A 584 -62.78 15.77 30.35
CA ALA A 584 -63.35 17.10 30.02
C ALA A 584 -62.65 18.43 30.42
N GLU A 585 -62.42 19.23 29.35
CA GLU A 585 -62.76 20.65 29.14
C GLU A 585 -62.07 21.83 29.86
N SER A 586 -61.79 22.86 29.03
CA SER A 586 -61.68 24.31 29.32
C SER A 586 -60.36 24.80 29.94
N GLY A 587 -59.73 25.91 29.55
CA GLY A 587 -60.03 27.00 28.63
C GLY A 587 -59.08 28.18 28.91
N ALA A 588 -58.61 28.83 27.84
CA ALA A 588 -58.32 30.27 27.70
C ALA A 588 -57.38 31.07 28.67
N SER A 589 -56.36 31.69 28.04
CA SER A 589 -56.08 33.15 28.02
C SER A 589 -55.07 33.84 28.97
N SER A 590 -54.14 34.57 28.31
CA SER A 590 -53.67 35.97 28.53
C SER A 590 -52.55 36.37 29.52
N ALA A 591 -51.50 36.92 28.91
CA ALA A 591 -50.97 38.31 29.03
C ALA A 591 -50.19 38.82 30.28
N ALA A 592 -48.97 39.27 29.96
CA ALA A 592 -48.39 40.63 30.15
C ALA A 592 -47.82 41.13 31.51
N SER A 593 -46.52 41.51 31.43
CA SER A 593 -45.90 42.80 31.78
C SER A 593 -45.52 43.19 33.24
N SER A 594 -44.19 43.23 33.47
CA SER A 594 -43.33 44.40 33.80
C SER A 594 -43.23 45.03 35.21
N SER A 595 -42.02 45.61 35.44
CA SER A 595 -41.58 46.69 36.36
C SER A 595 -41.03 46.27 37.74
N THR A 596 -40.01 46.87 38.40
CA THR A 596 -38.98 47.92 38.16
C THR A 596 -38.06 47.99 39.41
N SER A 597 -36.93 48.74 39.35
CA SER A 597 -36.26 49.54 40.42
C SER A 597 -34.95 48.95 41.01
N VAL A 598 -33.84 49.66 41.34
CA VAL A 598 -33.47 51.09 41.57
C VAL A 598 -31.94 51.30 41.32
N GLU A 599 -31.55 52.55 41.02
CA GLU A 599 -30.21 53.18 40.85
C GLU A 599 -29.39 53.45 42.14
N SER A 600 -28.12 53.85 41.97
CA SER A 600 -27.31 54.89 42.69
C SER A 600 -25.80 54.58 42.49
N ASP A 601 -24.82 55.46 42.34
CA ASP A 601 -24.67 56.92 42.21
C ASP A 601 -23.16 57.22 41.93
N THR A 602 -22.86 58.23 41.07
CA THR A 602 -21.90 59.38 41.25
C THR A 602 -20.38 59.08 41.56
N SER A 603 -19.29 59.68 41.03
CA SER A 603 -18.94 61.04 40.51
C SER A 603 -17.50 61.13 39.89
N THR A 604 -17.35 61.96 38.84
CA THR A 604 -16.36 63.06 38.61
C THR A 604 -14.82 62.86 38.58
N ALA A 605 -14.17 63.17 37.43
CA ALA A 605 -13.31 64.37 37.20
C ALA A 605 -12.14 64.20 36.18
N ALA A 606 -12.10 65.08 35.15
CA ALA A 606 -10.97 65.79 34.48
C ALA A 606 -9.59 65.08 34.32
N SER A 607 -8.85 65.10 33.19
CA SER A 607 -8.56 66.18 32.24
C SER A 607 -7.58 65.69 31.13
N ASN A 608 -7.74 66.27 29.93
CA ASN A 608 -6.78 66.57 28.86
C ASN A 608 -5.47 65.77 28.62
N ALA A 609 -5.45 65.19 27.42
CA ALA A 609 -4.53 65.50 26.30
C ALA A 609 -3.12 64.88 26.23
N SER A 610 -2.99 64.05 25.18
CA SER A 610 -2.00 64.12 24.10
C SER A 610 -0.88 63.07 24.09
N SER A 611 -1.00 62.25 23.05
CA SER A 611 0.07 61.84 22.12
C SER A 611 1.02 60.70 22.49
N ALA A 612 0.70 59.58 21.84
CA ALA A 612 1.52 58.90 20.85
C ALA A 612 2.41 57.71 21.26
N ALA A 613 2.15 56.64 20.51
CA ALA A 613 3.05 55.60 20.00
C ALA A 613 3.20 54.29 20.79
N SER A 614 2.51 53.27 20.22
CA SER A 614 2.89 51.87 19.99
C SER A 614 3.58 51.07 21.10
N ALA A 615 2.99 49.91 21.46
CA ALA A 615 3.08 48.68 20.68
C ALA A 615 2.29 47.51 21.30
N GLN A 616 1.71 46.70 20.41
CA GLN A 616 1.52 45.25 20.48
C GLN A 616 0.43 44.59 21.35
N THR A 617 -0.10 43.53 20.72
CA THR A 617 -0.70 42.28 21.23
C THR A 617 -2.23 42.19 21.45
N SER A 618 -2.84 41.43 20.53
CA SER A 618 -3.70 40.24 20.77
C SER A 618 -5.23 40.36 20.70
N GLY A 619 -5.82 39.44 19.92
CA GLY A 619 -7.16 38.86 20.10
C GLY A 619 -8.31 39.65 19.47
N GLU A 620 -8.80 39.39 18.26
CA GLU A 620 -9.47 38.19 17.72
C GLU A 620 -11.01 38.20 17.88
N SER A 621 -11.64 37.60 16.86
CA SER A 621 -13.06 37.27 16.66
C SER A 621 -13.89 38.25 15.83
N VAL A 622 -14.28 37.79 14.63
CA VAL A 622 -15.61 38.03 14.06
C VAL A 622 -15.98 36.82 13.20
N GLY A 623 -17.18 36.29 13.43
CA GLY A 623 -17.81 35.23 12.65
C GLY A 623 -18.45 35.71 11.34
N SER A 624 -18.66 34.72 10.47
CA SER A 624 -19.73 34.48 9.49
C SER A 624 -20.87 35.53 9.44
N GLU A 625 -21.42 35.98 8.30
CA GLU A 625 -21.74 35.26 7.05
C GLU A 625 -21.90 36.22 5.83
N SER A 626 -21.81 35.61 4.64
CA SER A 626 -22.59 35.85 3.40
C SER A 626 -22.00 36.64 2.21
N GLU A 627 -22.17 35.96 1.06
CA GLU A 627 -22.23 36.38 -0.36
C GLU A 627 -20.99 36.29 -1.30
N ALA A 628 -21.14 35.35 -2.25
CA ALA A 628 -20.88 35.41 -3.70
C ALA A 628 -19.47 35.71 -4.27
N VAL A 629 -18.91 34.63 -4.85
CA VAL A 629 -18.11 34.54 -6.10
C VAL A 629 -16.92 35.51 -6.30
N VAL A 630 -15.70 34.99 -6.05
CA VAL A 630 -14.48 35.32 -6.82
C VAL A 630 -13.60 34.07 -6.94
N PRO A 631 -13.33 33.53 -8.15
CA PRO A 631 -12.32 32.49 -8.34
C PRO A 631 -10.95 33.13 -8.57
N GLN A 632 -10.05 33.02 -7.60
CA GLN A 632 -8.65 33.46 -7.69
C GLN A 632 -7.78 32.66 -6.69
N PRO A 633 -6.50 32.41 -6.99
CA PRO A 633 -6.08 31.21 -7.70
C PRO A 633 -5.26 30.27 -6.82
N SER A 634 -5.24 28.99 -7.19
CA SER A 634 -4.26 28.00 -6.71
C SER A 634 -2.84 28.55 -6.83
N SER A 635 -2.16 28.70 -5.70
CA SER A 635 -0.76 29.11 -5.62
C SER A 635 0.22 27.99 -5.98
N GLU A 636 -0.06 27.21 -7.02
CA GLU A 636 0.87 26.27 -7.64
C GLU A 636 1.40 26.82 -8.96
N GLY A 637 2.22 27.87 -8.89
CA GLY A 637 2.77 28.53 -10.08
C GLY A 637 4.23 28.97 -9.97
N THR A 638 4.93 28.63 -8.89
CA THR A 638 6.29 29.20 -8.63
C THR A 638 7.45 28.29 -9.05
N GLY A 639 7.18 27.11 -9.64
CA GLY A 639 8.19 26.18 -10.14
C GLY A 639 8.40 26.19 -11.66
N ALA A 640 7.37 26.50 -12.45
CA ALA A 640 7.41 26.31 -13.91
C ALA A 640 8.46 27.21 -14.61
N TRP A 641 8.58 28.48 -14.19
CA TRP A 641 9.57 29.40 -14.77
C TRP A 641 11.02 29.03 -14.38
N LYS A 642 11.23 28.41 -13.21
CA LYS A 642 12.54 27.85 -12.80
C LYS A 642 12.93 26.64 -13.67
N LEU A 643 11.95 25.84 -14.09
CA LEU A 643 12.16 24.72 -15.03
C LEU A 643 12.50 25.21 -16.44
N VAL A 644 11.84 26.28 -16.90
CA VAL A 644 12.19 26.92 -18.19
C VAL A 644 13.59 27.53 -18.14
N LEU A 645 13.95 28.23 -17.05
CA LEU A 645 15.29 28.83 -16.90
C LEU A 645 16.40 27.79 -16.79
N THR A 646 16.17 26.66 -16.12
CA THR A 646 17.16 25.57 -16.02
C THR A 646 17.30 24.84 -17.35
N GLY A 647 16.21 24.60 -18.08
CA GLY A 647 16.23 24.06 -19.44
C GLY A 647 16.98 24.97 -20.43
N VAL A 648 16.70 26.28 -20.39
CA VAL A 648 17.41 27.28 -21.20
C VAL A 648 18.89 27.39 -20.79
N GLY A 649 19.19 27.34 -19.50
CA GLY A 649 20.55 27.35 -18.98
C GLY A 649 21.35 26.11 -19.42
N ALA A 650 20.75 24.92 -19.38
CA ALA A 650 21.37 23.70 -19.86
C ALA A 650 21.61 23.73 -21.37
N LEU A 651 20.65 24.24 -22.16
CA LEU A 651 20.80 24.42 -23.60
C LEU A 651 21.91 25.43 -23.93
N ALA A 652 21.98 26.55 -23.21
CA ALA A 652 23.01 27.57 -23.36
C ALA A 652 24.41 27.03 -23.00
N ALA A 653 24.53 26.26 -21.92
CA ALA A 653 25.78 25.61 -21.52
C ALA A 653 26.25 24.59 -22.57
N LEU A 654 25.31 23.84 -23.16
CA LEU A 654 25.57 22.85 -24.19
C LEU A 654 26.04 23.53 -25.50
N LEU A 655 25.39 24.62 -25.91
CA LEU A 655 25.82 25.45 -27.04
C LEU A 655 27.19 26.09 -26.79
N LEU A 656 27.44 26.60 -25.58
CA LEU A 656 28.72 27.17 -25.17
C LEU A 656 29.83 26.11 -25.21
N PHE A 657 29.56 24.89 -24.75
CA PHE A 657 30.49 23.77 -24.81
C PHE A 657 30.87 23.40 -26.24
N PHE A 658 29.90 23.33 -27.17
CA PHE A 658 30.19 23.08 -28.59
C PHE A 658 31.03 24.20 -29.21
N ARG A 659 30.74 25.47 -28.87
CA ARG A 659 31.53 26.64 -29.30
C ARG A 659 32.96 26.59 -28.74
N LEU A 660 33.13 26.31 -27.45
CA LEU A 660 34.45 26.21 -26.81
C LEU A 660 35.27 25.05 -27.40
N ARG A 661 34.63 23.90 -27.61
CA ARG A 661 35.28 22.73 -28.23
C ARG A 661 35.73 23.03 -29.66
N ARG A 662 34.89 23.68 -30.46
CA ARG A 662 35.25 24.13 -31.83
C ARG A 662 36.41 25.13 -31.79
N ALA A 663 36.38 26.09 -30.86
CA ALA A 663 37.44 27.08 -30.68
C ALA A 663 38.77 26.47 -30.22
N LEU A 664 38.74 25.54 -29.26
CA LEU A 664 39.94 24.82 -28.77
C LEU A 664 40.53 23.91 -29.85
N ALA A 665 39.68 23.20 -30.60
CA ALA A 665 40.13 22.41 -31.75
C ALA A 665 40.77 23.29 -32.83
N ALA A 666 40.17 24.45 -33.14
CA ALA A 666 40.75 25.42 -34.08
C ALA A 666 42.09 25.98 -33.57
N ARG A 667 42.22 26.30 -32.28
CA ARG A 667 43.50 26.74 -31.68
C ARG A 667 44.57 25.66 -31.75
N ARG A 668 44.24 24.40 -31.46
CA ARG A 668 45.17 23.26 -31.58
C ARG A 668 45.62 23.06 -33.03
N ARG A 669 44.69 23.14 -34.00
CA ARG A 669 45.01 23.05 -35.43
C ARG A 669 45.92 24.18 -35.90
N ARG A 670 45.64 25.43 -35.51
CA ARG A 670 46.50 26.59 -35.84
C ARG A 670 47.93 26.38 -35.34
N LYS A 671 48.09 25.91 -34.09
CA LYS A 671 49.41 25.57 -33.53
C LYS A 671 50.09 24.40 -34.25
N ALA A 672 49.32 23.42 -34.74
CA ALA A 672 49.86 22.28 -35.48
C ALA A 672 50.27 22.66 -36.92
N PHE A 673 49.58 23.60 -37.55
CA PHE A 673 49.89 24.08 -38.90
C PHE A 673 51.01 25.13 -38.91
N SER A 674 51.23 25.84 -37.81
CA SER A 674 52.28 26.84 -37.65
C SER A 674 53.55 26.29 -36.99
N GLN A 675 53.81 24.98 -37.08
CA GLN A 675 55.03 24.40 -36.53
C GLN A 675 56.25 24.78 -37.38
N PRO A 676 57.44 24.97 -36.76
CA PRO A 676 58.66 25.31 -37.50
C PRO A 676 59.19 24.17 -38.39
N ASP A 677 58.72 22.94 -38.17
CA ASP A 677 59.00 21.77 -39.00
C ASP A 677 57.97 21.68 -40.15
N THR A 678 58.43 21.95 -41.37
CA THR A 678 57.59 22.05 -42.59
C THR A 678 56.95 20.71 -42.95
N ASP A 679 57.67 19.60 -42.76
CA ASP A 679 57.18 18.25 -43.06
C ASP A 679 56.08 17.85 -42.07
N ARG A 680 56.28 18.13 -40.78
CA ARG A 680 55.25 17.88 -39.75
C ARG A 680 54.00 18.72 -39.93
N ALA A 681 54.15 20.00 -40.32
CA ALA A 681 53.02 20.88 -40.61
C ALA A 681 52.18 20.33 -41.79
N ALA A 682 52.84 19.89 -42.86
CA ALA A 682 52.18 19.29 -44.03
C ALA A 682 51.47 17.96 -43.69
N ILE A 683 52.07 17.09 -42.87
CA ILE A 683 51.46 15.84 -42.42
C ILE A 683 50.23 16.10 -41.53
N CYS A 684 50.29 17.09 -40.63
CA CYS A 684 49.15 17.48 -39.82
C CYS A 684 47.99 18.05 -40.67
N ALA A 685 48.32 18.85 -41.70
CA ALA A 685 47.34 19.35 -42.65
C ALA A 685 46.70 18.21 -43.47
N TRP A 686 47.49 17.22 -43.89
CA TRP A 686 47.00 16.02 -44.57
C TRP A 686 45.99 15.22 -43.74
N GLN A 687 46.30 14.96 -42.47
CA GLN A 687 45.38 14.28 -41.56
C GLN A 687 44.04 15.02 -41.44
N TYR A 688 44.08 16.36 -41.47
CA TYR A 688 42.87 17.18 -41.47
C TYR A 688 42.11 17.08 -42.80
N ILE A 689 42.78 17.12 -43.95
CA ILE A 689 42.17 16.90 -45.28
C ILE A 689 41.49 15.53 -45.35
N CYS A 690 42.12 14.46 -44.86
CA CYS A 690 41.49 13.13 -44.78
C CYS A 690 40.22 13.13 -43.89
N SER A 691 40.19 13.93 -42.83
CA SER A 691 38.99 14.08 -41.99
C SER A 691 37.86 14.83 -42.71
N LEU A 692 38.20 15.73 -43.65
CA LEU A 692 37.26 16.47 -44.48
C LEU A 692 36.72 15.66 -45.67
N ALA A 693 37.44 14.61 -46.10
CA ALA A 693 37.01 13.71 -47.18
C ALA A 693 35.64 13.05 -46.92
N VAL A 694 35.23 12.91 -45.65
CA VAL A 694 33.90 12.42 -45.26
C VAL A 694 32.76 13.32 -45.79
N TYR A 695 33.03 14.59 -46.05
CA TYR A 695 32.09 15.57 -46.60
C TYR A 695 32.15 15.68 -48.13
N GLY A 696 32.75 14.70 -48.82
CA GLY A 696 32.78 14.64 -50.29
C GLY A 696 33.95 15.40 -50.93
N LEU A 697 34.97 15.78 -50.15
CA LEU A 697 36.17 16.41 -50.69
C LEU A 697 37.00 15.42 -51.52
N THR A 698 37.21 15.71 -52.81
CA THR A 698 38.17 15.00 -53.66
C THR A 698 39.54 15.62 -53.52
N VAL A 699 40.53 14.83 -53.11
CA VAL A 699 41.90 15.29 -52.91
C VAL A 699 42.60 15.51 -54.25
N ASP A 700 43.22 16.68 -54.41
CA ASP A 700 44.08 17.00 -55.55
C ASP A 700 45.37 16.14 -55.56
N ALA A 701 45.68 15.56 -56.71
CA ALA A 701 46.87 14.74 -56.91
C ALA A 701 48.18 15.51 -56.61
N ALA A 702 48.21 16.83 -56.84
CA ALA A 702 49.36 17.67 -56.54
C ALA A 702 49.62 17.79 -55.02
N VAL A 703 48.55 17.94 -54.24
CA VAL A 703 48.63 18.01 -52.75
C VAL A 703 49.05 16.66 -52.18
N TYR A 704 48.57 15.56 -52.77
CA TYR A 704 48.97 14.22 -52.36
C TYR A 704 50.47 13.95 -52.61
N ALA A 705 51.02 14.41 -53.75
CA ALA A 705 52.45 14.26 -54.06
C ALA A 705 53.35 15.03 -53.07
N LEU A 706 52.95 16.24 -52.67
CA LEU A 706 53.67 17.05 -51.67
C LEU A 706 53.68 16.38 -50.29
N VAL A 707 52.58 15.75 -49.88
CA VAL A 707 52.51 15.02 -48.61
C VAL A 707 53.34 13.73 -48.65
N GLN A 708 53.38 13.02 -49.78
CA GLN A 708 54.28 11.87 -49.94
C GLN A 708 55.75 12.28 -49.85
N LYS A 709 56.11 13.44 -50.42
CA LYS A 709 57.45 14.04 -50.28
C LYS A 709 57.78 14.32 -48.82
N ALA A 710 56.83 14.87 -48.06
CA ALA A 710 56.98 15.15 -46.62
C ALA A 710 57.16 13.87 -45.78
N ALA A 711 56.47 12.79 -46.15
CA ALA A 711 56.43 11.57 -45.37
C ALA A 711 57.58 10.59 -45.66
N PHE A 712 58.10 10.57 -46.90
CA PHE A 712 58.99 9.51 -47.37
C PHE A 712 60.29 9.98 -48.03
N SER A 713 60.44 11.27 -48.34
CA SER A 713 61.65 11.77 -49.00
C SER A 713 62.72 12.21 -47.99
N ARG A 714 63.99 12.20 -48.41
CA ARG A 714 65.11 12.72 -47.59
C ARG A 714 65.24 14.25 -47.65
N SER A 715 64.49 14.90 -48.54
CA SER A 715 64.49 16.35 -48.74
C SER A 715 63.29 16.98 -48.03
N ALA A 716 63.52 17.84 -47.06
CA ALA A 716 62.44 18.56 -46.37
C ALA A 716 61.66 19.45 -47.36
N LEU A 717 60.36 19.63 -47.14
CA LEU A 717 59.56 20.57 -47.93
C LEU A 717 60.05 22.01 -47.72
N THR A 718 59.97 22.80 -48.79
CA THR A 718 60.13 24.25 -48.68
C THR A 718 58.94 24.86 -47.94
N ALA A 719 59.13 26.05 -47.36
CA ALA A 719 58.06 26.76 -46.65
C ALA A 719 56.84 27.05 -47.55
N GLU A 720 57.07 27.30 -48.85
CA GLU A 720 56.01 27.53 -49.84
C GLU A 720 55.22 26.26 -50.16
N GLU A 721 55.90 25.11 -50.30
CA GLU A 721 55.26 23.81 -50.53
C GLU A 721 54.39 23.39 -49.34
N ALA A 722 54.87 23.60 -48.10
CA ALA A 722 54.11 23.30 -46.89
C ALA A 722 52.92 24.26 -46.73
N ALA A 723 53.09 25.55 -47.04
CA ALA A 723 52.01 26.54 -47.02
C ALA A 723 50.89 26.18 -48.00
N HIS A 724 51.22 25.68 -49.20
CA HIS A 724 50.23 25.25 -50.18
C HIS A 724 49.32 24.11 -49.67
N VAL A 725 49.88 23.12 -48.95
CA VAL A 725 49.10 22.01 -48.36
C VAL A 725 48.19 22.53 -47.23
N VAL A 726 48.68 23.45 -46.41
CA VAL A 726 47.91 24.06 -45.31
C VAL A 726 46.77 24.94 -45.86
N ASP A 727 47.05 25.76 -46.87
CA ASP A 727 46.06 26.63 -47.51
C ASP A 727 44.94 25.81 -48.18
N TYR A 728 45.31 24.74 -48.89
CA TYR A 728 44.34 23.80 -49.45
C TYR A 728 43.41 23.21 -48.37
N ALA A 729 43.95 22.87 -47.19
CA ALA A 729 43.16 22.34 -46.08
C ALA A 729 42.20 23.40 -45.49
N LEU A 730 42.64 24.66 -45.37
CA LEU A 730 41.84 25.76 -44.82
C LEU A 730 40.75 26.22 -45.80
N THR A 731 41.07 26.35 -47.08
CA THR A 731 40.14 26.77 -48.13
C THR A 731 39.00 25.76 -48.29
N ASN A 732 39.32 24.46 -48.29
CA ASN A 732 38.29 23.42 -48.38
C ASN A 732 37.46 23.30 -47.10
N ALA A 733 38.06 23.51 -45.92
CA ALA A 733 37.29 23.59 -44.68
C ALA A 733 36.30 24.76 -44.68
N ALA A 734 36.70 25.93 -45.19
CA ALA A 734 35.83 27.10 -45.30
C ALA A 734 34.68 26.88 -46.31
N ARG A 735 34.95 26.18 -47.42
CA ARG A 735 33.91 25.80 -48.39
C ARG A 735 32.89 24.84 -47.79
N ILE A 736 33.34 23.83 -47.03
CA ILE A 736 32.47 22.86 -46.36
C ILE A 736 31.68 23.51 -45.22
N ASP A 737 32.26 24.47 -44.50
CA ASP A 737 31.55 25.20 -43.44
C ASP A 737 30.48 26.18 -44.00
N ALA A 738 30.56 26.54 -45.30
CA ALA A 738 29.63 27.45 -45.97
C ALA A 738 28.51 26.72 -46.75
N SER A 739 28.67 25.41 -47.02
CA SER A 739 27.70 24.52 -47.65
C SER A 739 26.85 23.79 -46.61
#